data_AF-A0A368WCT1-F1
#
_entry.id   AF-A0A368WCT1-F1
#
_cell.length_a   1.000
_cell.length_b   1.000
_cell.length_c   1.000
_cell.angle_alpha   90.00
_cell.angle_beta   90.00
_cell.angle_gamma   90.00
#
_symmetry.space_group_name_H-M   'P 1'
#
loop_
_entity.id
_entity.type
_entity.pdbx_description
1 polymer ?
#
loop_
_entity_poly.entity_id
_entity_poly.type
_entity_poly.pdbx_seq_one_letter_code
_entity_poly.pdbx_strand_id
1 'polypeptide(L)'
;MELTLQEADQQLPGRSKMQKMRAWIRSRYVMRNNRDTFVWRIAAGSTALFGSLSMLTAVLGMPTGFGTLIDIIVFLTANAAAMGICTILLSLILSILYVPLPRRFIAVWLYVGIETYLILYFAELGILMSVVFSIAFTVMGALAGCLLGLLLHLRINAQSKALIALIFACMVASLSVTIDWAIPASVPQREAAQDDQANAHVEAIQASNPAEQGSFNVQTFTYGSGKDKHRTMFGDQVDVQTAAVDASGYITRWPELKTRFWGFDEHALPLNGRVWMPAGEGAFPLALIVHGNHLMENFSDGGYGYLGELLASKGIIAVSVDENFLNYSVWSGIPNHDMKMRAWILLKHLQQIQLLNEQTGNPFSGRVNMSNVALIGHSRGGQAVAMAADADRWFKDDKTLESLEDVQIQSVVAIAPTDKKVDDKSARLFNVNYLTLQGARDADVNNFYGDRQYSRTSFGQQTDKFKAALYIADANHSQFNTDWGSMDEHPPGGLFLNRDGLLAAEEQRLLSKVYVTAFLQITLLGHSEYGSLFRDYRRGISWLPNTEYISRYEKSGFEEITRYEEGSGKTALKDGGKATAAGMTDWQITYAEDRDGKNKGTKGIELEWSRPGAQYELELSPEITRRADGMTEASLVFSMANLERDLSGGKDKADKRAEDGIVKLPPLPDVEIELLSVQGEIRQIALAEVMPVPPSAYTAFMSFSWLEKRMKKEKYKESTEPVFQTYVLPIEQFGPEETPIDLDEISRITFRFVNGPGKVMLDDIGFMRE
;
A
#
# COMPACT_ATOMS: atom_id res chain seq x y z
N MET A 1 105.77 3.95 20.69
CA MET A 1 105.51 4.99 21.70
C MET A 1 104.43 5.88 21.11
N GLU A 2 103.32 5.97 21.82
CA GLU A 2 102.00 6.45 21.38
C GLU A 2 101.96 7.92 20.96
N LEU A 3 101.09 8.20 19.99
CA LEU A 3 100.30 9.44 19.90
C LEU A 3 99.10 9.13 19.00
N THR A 4 98.12 8.41 19.54
CA THR A 4 96.79 8.28 18.94
C THR A 4 96.02 9.56 19.22
N LEU A 5 95.80 10.33 18.17
CA LEU A 5 94.95 11.53 18.15
C LEU A 5 93.53 11.15 18.60
N GLN A 6 93.09 11.82 19.66
CA GLN A 6 91.74 11.76 20.20
C GLN A 6 90.83 12.60 19.27
N GLU A 7 90.03 11.94 18.43
CA GLU A 7 88.98 12.61 17.66
C GLU A 7 87.90 13.13 18.62
N ALA A 8 87.57 14.42 18.47
CA ALA A 8 86.52 15.08 19.21
C ALA A 8 85.14 14.53 18.79
N ASP A 9 84.45 13.93 19.75
CA ASP A 9 83.07 13.46 19.62
C ASP A 9 82.12 14.64 19.37
N GLN A 10 81.82 14.93 18.11
CA GLN A 10 80.83 15.92 17.72
C GLN A 10 79.45 15.43 18.19
N GLN A 11 78.98 15.95 19.33
CA GLN A 11 77.59 15.81 19.75
C GLN A 11 76.66 16.40 18.70
N LEU A 12 76.03 15.52 17.92
CA LEU A 12 74.94 15.85 17.00
C LEU A 12 73.85 16.62 17.76
N PRO A 13 73.31 17.73 17.21
CA PRO A 13 72.28 18.51 17.89
C PRO A 13 71.05 17.63 18.18
N GLY A 14 70.68 17.55 19.46
CA GLY A 14 69.55 16.76 19.92
C GLY A 14 68.27 17.14 19.18
N ARG A 15 67.62 16.15 18.54
CA ARG A 15 66.37 16.37 17.77
C ARG A 15 65.35 17.16 18.58
N SER A 16 64.76 18.19 17.97
CA SER A 16 63.71 18.99 18.60
C SER A 16 62.49 18.15 18.97
N LYS A 17 61.67 18.59 19.94
CA LYS A 17 60.43 17.87 20.34
C LYS A 17 59.55 17.57 19.11
N MET A 18 59.45 18.51 18.18
CA MET A 18 58.69 18.34 16.93
C MET A 18 59.32 17.29 16.00
N GLN A 19 60.65 17.23 15.89
CA GLN A 19 61.34 16.20 15.11
C GLN A 19 61.17 14.80 15.72
N LYS A 20 61.21 14.68 17.06
CA LYS A 20 60.94 13.42 17.76
C LYS A 20 59.49 12.95 17.54
N MET A 21 58.52 13.86 17.66
CA MET A 21 57.12 13.57 17.39
C MET A 21 56.88 13.14 15.94
N ARG A 22 57.43 13.87 14.95
CA ARG A 22 57.31 13.50 13.52
C ARG A 22 57.94 12.13 13.23
N ALA A 23 59.12 11.84 13.80
CA ALA A 23 59.76 10.54 13.64
C ALA A 23 58.94 9.41 14.26
N TRP A 24 58.32 9.66 15.43
CA TRP A 24 57.44 8.70 16.09
C TRP A 24 56.16 8.44 15.26
N ILE A 25 55.47 9.47 14.76
CA ILE A 25 54.29 9.31 13.88
C ILE A 25 54.67 8.54 12.61
N ARG A 26 55.81 8.89 11.98
CA ARG A 26 56.29 8.18 10.78
C ARG A 26 56.54 6.70 11.07
N SER A 27 57.13 6.38 12.23
CA SER A 27 57.31 4.99 12.67
C SER A 27 55.96 4.28 12.87
N ARG A 28 54.98 4.91 13.55
CA ARG A 28 53.63 4.36 13.70
C ARG A 28 52.94 4.13 12.35
N TYR A 29 53.11 5.04 11.39
CA TYR A 29 52.54 4.92 10.05
C TYR A 29 53.12 3.74 9.28
N VAL A 30 54.45 3.52 9.33
CA VAL A 30 55.11 2.36 8.70
C VAL A 30 54.67 1.06 9.36
N MET A 31 54.59 1.05 10.69
CA MET A 31 54.22 -0.15 11.46
C MET A 31 52.72 -0.46 11.46
N ARG A 32 51.87 0.38 10.85
CA ARG A 32 50.41 0.27 11.01
C ARG A 32 49.87 -1.07 10.52
N ASN A 33 50.42 -1.60 9.42
CA ASN A 33 49.97 -2.85 8.78
C ASN A 33 50.87 -4.05 9.06
N ASN A 34 51.73 -3.98 10.08
CA ASN A 34 52.75 -5.01 10.34
C ASN A 34 52.17 -6.38 10.74
N ARG A 35 50.91 -6.42 11.17
CA ARG A 35 50.19 -7.64 11.58
C ARG A 35 49.16 -8.13 10.54
N ASP A 36 49.00 -7.42 9.42
CA ASP A 36 48.10 -7.79 8.34
C ASP A 36 48.78 -8.81 7.42
N THR A 37 48.74 -10.09 7.84
CA THR A 37 49.23 -11.26 7.10
C THR A 37 48.47 -11.45 5.77
N PHE A 38 48.91 -12.39 4.94
CA PHE A 38 48.24 -12.70 3.67
C PHE A 38 46.74 -12.97 3.87
N VAL A 39 46.37 -13.83 4.82
CA VAL A 39 44.96 -14.15 5.13
C VAL A 39 44.18 -12.91 5.55
N TRP A 40 44.73 -12.08 6.44
CA TRP A 40 44.07 -10.83 6.87
C TRP A 40 43.89 -9.81 5.73
N ARG A 41 44.80 -9.80 4.74
CA ARG A 41 44.64 -8.95 3.55
C ARG A 41 43.52 -9.44 2.63
N ILE A 42 43.37 -10.75 2.47
CA ILE A 42 42.24 -11.33 1.72
C ILE A 42 40.93 -11.11 2.49
N ALA A 43 40.93 -11.27 3.82
CA ALA A 43 39.80 -10.93 4.68
C ALA A 43 39.38 -9.47 4.53
N ALA A 44 40.33 -8.53 4.57
CA ALA A 44 40.05 -7.12 4.35
C ALA A 44 39.47 -6.85 2.95
N GLY A 45 39.98 -7.53 1.91
CA GLY A 45 39.44 -7.42 0.55
C GLY A 45 38.01 -7.94 0.43
N SER A 46 37.70 -9.08 1.05
CA SER A 46 36.35 -9.64 1.11
C SER A 46 35.37 -8.75 1.89
N THR A 47 35.78 -8.24 3.05
CA THR A 47 34.94 -7.30 3.82
C THR A 47 34.69 -6.01 3.03
N ALA A 48 35.69 -5.48 2.31
CA ALA A 48 35.52 -4.34 1.43
C ALA A 48 34.55 -4.61 0.26
N LEU A 49 34.55 -5.84 -0.29
CA LEU A 49 33.56 -6.27 -1.28
C LEU A 49 32.15 -6.25 -0.68
N PHE A 50 31.96 -6.75 0.53
CA PHE A 50 30.68 -6.68 1.23
C PHE A 50 30.21 -5.24 1.45
N GLY A 51 31.10 -4.32 1.84
CA GLY A 51 30.76 -2.89 1.91
C GLY A 51 30.37 -2.30 0.55
N SER A 52 31.01 -2.75 -0.54
CA SER A 52 30.60 -2.36 -1.89
C SER A 52 29.22 -2.93 -2.25
N LEU A 53 28.89 -4.13 -1.80
CA LEU A 53 27.55 -4.72 -2.00
C LEU A 53 26.47 -3.99 -1.19
N SER A 54 26.74 -3.61 0.07
CA SER A 54 25.77 -2.83 0.85
C SER A 54 25.53 -1.45 0.24
N MET A 55 26.59 -0.77 -0.22
CA MET A 55 26.46 0.48 -0.97
C MET A 55 25.69 0.29 -2.27
N LEU A 56 25.97 -0.78 -3.04
CA LEU A 56 25.22 -1.09 -4.25
C LEU A 56 23.71 -1.20 -3.96
N THR A 57 23.34 -1.93 -2.93
CA THR A 57 21.94 -2.06 -2.51
C THR A 57 21.33 -0.70 -2.13
N ALA A 58 22.06 0.13 -1.39
CA ALA A 58 21.58 1.46 -1.01
C ALA A 58 21.36 2.37 -2.22
N VAL A 59 22.27 2.34 -3.19
CA VAL A 59 22.19 3.16 -4.41
C VAL A 59 20.97 2.81 -5.25
N LEU A 60 20.58 1.53 -5.32
CA LEU A 60 19.37 1.11 -6.04
C LEU A 60 18.08 1.68 -5.43
N GLY A 61 18.07 2.06 -4.15
CA GLY A 61 16.95 2.76 -3.51
C GLY A 61 17.10 4.28 -3.41
N MET A 62 18.22 4.83 -3.89
CA MET A 62 18.52 6.28 -3.85
C MET A 62 18.99 6.79 -5.22
N PRO A 63 18.22 6.57 -6.31
CA PRO A 63 18.59 7.03 -7.64
C PRO A 63 18.76 8.55 -7.66
N THR A 64 19.71 9.04 -8.43
CA THR A 64 19.88 10.49 -8.69
C THR A 64 19.12 10.95 -9.94
N GLY A 65 18.71 9.97 -10.76
CA GLY A 65 18.04 10.17 -12.05
C GLY A 65 18.99 10.52 -13.21
N PHE A 66 20.31 10.49 -13.01
CA PHE A 66 21.29 10.50 -14.13
C PHE A 66 21.43 9.13 -14.82
N GLY A 67 20.80 8.10 -14.28
CA GLY A 67 20.80 6.74 -14.80
C GLY A 67 21.51 5.77 -13.85
N THR A 68 20.91 4.59 -13.66
CA THR A 68 21.33 3.59 -12.67
C THR A 68 22.81 3.22 -12.78
N LEU A 69 23.34 3.09 -14.00
CA LEU A 69 24.75 2.75 -14.20
C LEU A 69 25.70 3.85 -13.71
N ILE A 70 25.35 5.13 -13.96
CA ILE A 70 26.14 6.28 -13.51
C ILE A 70 26.12 6.33 -11.99
N ASP A 71 24.94 6.17 -11.38
CA ASP A 71 24.78 6.13 -9.92
C ASP A 71 25.66 5.03 -9.30
N ILE A 72 25.59 3.81 -9.83
CA ILE A 72 26.42 2.70 -9.34
C ILE A 72 27.91 3.05 -9.42
N ILE A 73 28.39 3.56 -10.55
CA ILE A 73 29.82 3.89 -10.72
C ILE A 73 30.26 4.99 -9.75
N VAL A 74 29.48 6.08 -9.66
CA VAL A 74 29.83 7.24 -8.82
C VAL A 74 29.86 6.84 -7.35
N PHE A 75 28.81 6.18 -6.85
CA PHE A 75 28.71 5.84 -5.43
C PHE A 75 29.68 4.75 -5.01
N LEU A 76 29.90 3.71 -5.83
CA LEU A 76 30.91 2.70 -5.52
C LEU A 76 32.32 3.28 -5.55
N THR A 77 32.62 4.20 -6.47
CA THR A 77 33.91 4.90 -6.51
C THR A 77 34.11 5.79 -5.29
N ALA A 78 33.08 6.57 -4.94
CA ALA A 78 33.10 7.43 -3.75
C ALA A 78 33.26 6.60 -2.47
N ASN A 79 32.54 5.48 -2.35
CA ASN A 79 32.65 4.55 -1.24
C ASN A 79 34.05 3.93 -1.15
N ALA A 80 34.61 3.46 -2.27
CA ALA A 80 35.96 2.90 -2.29
C ALA A 80 37.03 3.95 -1.88
N ALA A 81 36.88 5.20 -2.31
CA ALA A 81 37.76 6.30 -1.91
C ALA A 81 37.62 6.62 -0.41
N ALA A 82 36.40 6.77 0.09
CA ALA A 82 36.11 7.02 1.50
C ALA A 82 36.63 5.89 2.39
N MET A 83 36.35 4.63 2.03
CA MET A 83 36.88 3.45 2.71
C MET A 83 38.42 3.45 2.70
N GLY A 84 39.06 3.78 1.58
CA GLY A 84 40.51 3.86 1.46
C GLY A 84 41.13 4.90 2.41
N ILE A 85 40.57 6.11 2.43
CA ILE A 85 41.00 7.20 3.32
C ILE A 85 40.78 6.79 4.79
N CYS A 86 39.57 6.34 5.15
CA CYS A 86 39.23 5.89 6.49
C CYS A 86 40.14 4.75 6.95
N THR A 87 40.44 3.79 6.07
CA THR A 87 41.34 2.67 6.37
C THR A 87 42.74 3.17 6.74
N ILE A 88 43.27 4.15 6.02
CA ILE A 88 44.59 4.73 6.31
C ILE A 88 44.57 5.47 7.65
N LEU A 89 43.56 6.29 7.91
CA LEU A 89 43.43 7.08 9.13
C LEU A 89 43.20 6.19 10.37
N LEU A 90 42.23 5.28 10.31
CA LEU A 90 41.89 4.37 11.41
C LEU A 90 43.05 3.40 11.70
N SER A 91 43.69 2.82 10.69
CA SER A 91 44.86 1.95 10.93
C SER A 91 46.02 2.73 11.56
N LEU A 92 46.21 4.02 11.22
CA LEU A 92 47.18 4.89 11.89
C LEU A 92 46.78 5.18 13.34
N ILE A 93 45.51 5.47 13.63
CA ILE A 93 45.00 5.69 14.99
C ILE A 93 45.20 4.44 15.85
N LEU A 94 44.76 3.27 15.35
CA LEU A 94 44.97 1.97 16.01
C LEU A 94 46.46 1.67 16.21
N SER A 95 47.31 2.12 15.27
CA SER A 95 48.76 2.06 15.45
C SER A 95 49.18 2.99 16.58
N ILE A 96 48.78 4.25 16.61
CA ILE A 96 49.11 5.19 17.69
C ILE A 96 48.66 4.65 19.07
N LEU A 97 47.51 3.98 19.14
CA LEU A 97 46.96 3.35 20.36
C LEU A 97 47.59 1.99 20.71
N TYR A 98 48.62 1.55 19.99
CA TYR A 98 49.32 0.29 20.23
C TYR A 98 48.44 -0.98 20.16
N VAL A 99 47.27 -0.91 19.51
CA VAL A 99 46.34 -2.04 19.41
C VAL A 99 47.05 -3.26 18.78
N PRO A 100 47.01 -4.45 19.41
CA PRO A 100 47.82 -5.59 19.00
C PRO A 100 47.21 -6.49 17.91
N LEU A 101 46.41 -5.93 17.00
CA LEU A 101 45.59 -6.67 16.02
C LEU A 101 45.95 -6.30 14.57
N PRO A 102 45.46 -7.04 13.53
CA PRO A 102 45.60 -6.65 12.11
C PRO A 102 44.82 -5.35 11.84
N ARG A 103 45.52 -4.21 11.90
CA ARG A 103 44.89 -2.90 12.01
C ARG A 103 44.23 -2.46 10.71
N ARG A 104 44.76 -2.87 9.55
CA ARG A 104 44.11 -2.58 8.27
C ARG A 104 42.80 -3.33 8.15
N PHE A 105 42.80 -4.62 8.47
CA PHE A 105 41.58 -5.43 8.49
C PHE A 105 40.54 -4.82 9.44
N ILE A 106 40.91 -4.49 10.68
CA ILE A 106 39.98 -3.87 11.65
C ILE A 106 39.44 -2.54 11.14
N ALA A 107 40.29 -1.71 10.54
CA ALA A 107 39.86 -0.43 9.99
C ALA A 107 38.81 -0.59 8.88
N VAL A 108 38.99 -1.57 7.97
CA VAL A 108 37.98 -1.90 6.95
C VAL A 108 36.72 -2.46 7.59
N TRP A 109 36.85 -3.39 8.54
CA TRP A 109 35.71 -4.01 9.22
C TRP A 109 34.86 -2.97 9.97
N LEU A 110 35.48 -2.02 10.68
CA LEU A 110 34.79 -0.92 11.33
C LEU A 110 34.10 0.01 10.34
N TYR A 111 34.78 0.35 9.23
CA TYR A 111 34.18 1.19 8.19
C TYR A 111 32.91 0.54 7.62
N VAL A 112 33.01 -0.71 7.17
CA VAL A 112 31.89 -1.45 6.56
C VAL A 112 30.77 -1.69 7.59
N GLY A 113 31.11 -1.89 8.86
CA GLY A 113 30.12 -2.01 9.94
C GLY A 113 29.36 -0.72 10.18
N ILE A 114 30.03 0.43 10.21
CA ILE A 114 29.36 1.72 10.38
C ILE A 114 28.54 2.06 9.13
N GLU A 115 29.10 1.86 7.94
CA GLU A 115 28.42 2.05 6.65
C GLU A 115 27.11 1.25 6.60
N THR A 116 27.20 -0.07 6.80
CA THR A 116 26.03 -0.96 6.74
C THR A 116 25.02 -0.62 7.83
N TYR A 117 25.47 -0.24 9.03
CA TYR A 117 24.58 0.23 10.10
C TYR A 117 23.80 1.47 9.66
N LEU A 118 24.47 2.48 9.10
CA LEU A 118 23.82 3.72 8.66
C LEU A 118 22.82 3.45 7.54
N ILE A 119 23.19 2.64 6.55
CA ILE A 119 22.31 2.23 5.45
C ILE A 119 21.02 1.58 6.00
N LEU A 120 21.15 0.62 6.90
CA LEU A 120 20.00 -0.08 7.48
C LEU A 120 19.18 0.80 8.44
N TYR A 121 19.83 1.71 9.17
CA TYR A 121 19.16 2.65 10.06
C TYR A 121 18.25 3.61 9.29
N PHE A 122 18.74 4.17 8.18
CA PHE A 122 17.94 5.03 7.31
C PHE A 122 16.90 4.26 6.49
N ALA A 123 17.05 2.95 6.35
CA ALA A 123 15.99 2.06 5.83
C ALA A 123 14.94 1.65 6.89
N GLU A 124 14.93 2.32 8.05
CA GLU A 124 13.93 2.17 9.12
C GLU A 124 13.87 0.79 9.81
N LEU A 125 14.99 0.05 9.84
CA LEU A 125 15.12 -1.19 10.63
C LEU A 125 15.17 -0.94 12.15
N GLY A 126 15.35 0.30 12.58
CA GLY A 126 15.57 0.66 13.98
C GLY A 126 17.01 0.40 14.44
N ILE A 127 17.39 0.98 15.58
CA ILE A 127 18.78 1.02 16.06
C ILE A 127 19.33 -0.39 16.29
N LEU A 128 18.62 -1.21 17.07
CA LEU A 128 19.09 -2.54 17.46
C LEU A 128 19.30 -3.43 16.24
N MET A 129 18.32 -3.48 15.33
CA MET A 129 18.40 -4.39 14.18
C MET A 129 19.44 -3.96 13.17
N SER A 130 19.59 -2.66 12.96
CA SER A 130 20.66 -2.12 12.13
C SER A 130 22.05 -2.54 12.66
N VAL A 131 22.24 -2.56 13.99
CA VAL A 131 23.50 -3.03 14.61
C VAL A 131 23.67 -4.54 14.41
N VAL A 132 22.65 -5.34 14.70
CA VAL A 132 22.73 -6.80 14.60
C VAL A 132 23.03 -7.24 13.17
N PHE A 133 22.26 -6.75 12.18
CA PHE A 133 22.46 -7.10 10.78
C PHE A 133 23.80 -6.58 10.25
N SER A 134 24.22 -5.38 10.64
CA SER A 134 25.53 -4.86 10.24
C SER A 134 26.68 -5.73 10.77
N ILE A 135 26.64 -6.12 12.05
CA ILE A 135 27.64 -7.03 12.63
C ILE A 135 27.61 -8.38 11.92
N ALA A 136 26.43 -8.98 11.73
CA ALA A 136 26.30 -10.26 11.03
C ALA A 136 26.87 -10.18 9.61
N PHE A 137 26.50 -9.14 8.85
CA PHE A 137 26.94 -8.92 7.47
C PHE A 137 28.46 -8.73 7.36
N THR A 138 29.06 -7.93 8.24
CA THR A 138 30.51 -7.69 8.25
C THR A 138 31.31 -8.90 8.73
N VAL A 139 30.79 -9.67 9.70
CA VAL A 139 31.38 -10.94 10.13
C VAL A 139 31.34 -11.97 9.00
N MET A 140 30.23 -12.08 8.26
CA MET A 140 30.15 -12.95 7.08
C MET A 140 31.22 -12.59 6.04
N GLY A 141 31.36 -11.30 5.71
CA GLY A 141 32.40 -10.83 4.78
C GLY A 141 33.81 -11.15 5.25
N ALA A 142 34.09 -11.01 6.55
CA ALA A 142 35.37 -11.35 7.15
C ALA A 142 35.66 -12.86 7.13
N LEU A 143 34.68 -13.69 7.52
CA LEU A 143 34.82 -15.15 7.52
C LEU A 143 35.03 -15.71 6.11
N ALA A 144 34.27 -15.21 5.12
CA ALA A 144 34.43 -15.57 3.72
C ALA A 144 35.85 -15.27 3.21
N GLY A 145 36.40 -14.09 3.54
CA GLY A 145 37.75 -13.73 3.13
C GLY A 145 38.85 -14.45 3.90
N CYS A 146 38.65 -14.76 5.19
CA CYS A 146 39.56 -15.62 5.96
C CYS A 146 39.62 -17.03 5.35
N LEU A 147 38.47 -17.62 5.02
CA LEU A 147 38.39 -18.92 4.37
C LEU A 147 39.09 -18.90 3.01
N LEU A 148 38.77 -17.92 2.16
CA LEU A 148 39.42 -17.76 0.86
C LEU A 148 40.94 -17.60 1.01
N GLY A 149 41.38 -16.76 1.96
CA GLY A 149 42.79 -16.55 2.24
C GLY A 149 43.51 -17.82 2.68
N LEU A 150 42.87 -18.64 3.53
CA LEU A 150 43.38 -19.94 3.95
C LEU A 150 43.45 -20.93 2.77
N LEU A 151 42.39 -21.05 1.97
CA LEU A 151 42.35 -21.93 0.80
C LEU A 151 43.40 -21.55 -0.25
N LEU A 152 43.64 -20.26 -0.45
CA LEU A 152 44.71 -19.77 -1.35
C LEU A 152 46.11 -20.05 -0.79
N HIS A 153 46.27 -20.03 0.54
CA HIS A 153 47.55 -20.31 1.19
C HIS A 153 47.89 -21.80 1.26
N LEU A 154 46.87 -22.67 1.35
CA LEU A 154 47.04 -24.12 1.40
C LEU A 154 47.52 -24.69 0.04
N ARG A 155 48.59 -25.48 0.08
CA ARG A 155 49.16 -26.21 -1.08
C ARG A 155 48.45 -27.55 -1.31
N ILE A 156 47.13 -27.53 -1.39
CA ILE A 156 46.29 -28.70 -1.69
C ILE A 156 45.74 -28.62 -3.11
N ASN A 157 45.30 -29.76 -3.66
CA ASN A 157 44.74 -29.82 -5.02
C ASN A 157 43.38 -29.07 -5.12
N ALA A 158 42.98 -28.71 -6.33
CA ALA A 158 41.77 -27.91 -6.56
C ALA A 158 40.47 -28.62 -6.09
N GLN A 159 40.41 -29.95 -6.20
CA GLN A 159 39.25 -30.75 -5.78
C GLN A 159 39.03 -30.67 -4.26
N SER A 160 40.10 -30.76 -3.47
CA SER A 160 40.02 -30.60 -2.01
C SER A 160 39.61 -29.19 -1.60
N LYS A 161 40.06 -28.15 -2.33
CA LYS A 161 39.60 -26.77 -2.08
C LYS A 161 38.11 -26.61 -2.37
N ALA A 162 37.64 -27.17 -3.49
CA ALA A 162 36.23 -27.16 -3.86
C ALA A 162 35.38 -27.89 -2.82
N LEU A 163 35.83 -29.04 -2.31
CA LEU A 163 35.14 -29.79 -1.27
C LEU A 163 35.05 -29.00 0.05
N ILE A 164 36.13 -28.36 0.50
CA ILE A 164 36.12 -27.53 1.72
C ILE A 164 35.19 -26.33 1.56
N ALA A 165 35.24 -25.66 0.40
CA ALA A 165 34.34 -24.55 0.10
C ALA A 165 32.86 -25.01 0.08
N LEU A 166 32.58 -26.19 -0.48
CA LEU A 166 31.25 -26.79 -0.49
C LEU A 166 30.79 -27.14 0.93
N ILE A 167 31.63 -27.76 1.77
CA ILE A 167 31.31 -28.06 3.17
C ILE A 167 31.01 -26.77 3.94
N PHE A 168 31.81 -25.73 3.76
CA PHE A 168 31.56 -24.43 4.39
C PHE A 168 30.26 -23.81 3.90
N ALA A 169 29.98 -23.83 2.59
CA ALA A 169 28.73 -23.35 2.02
C ALA A 169 27.53 -24.14 2.57
N CYS A 170 27.61 -25.46 2.65
CA CYS A 170 26.60 -26.31 3.25
C CYS A 170 26.42 -26.05 4.75
N MET A 171 27.49 -25.73 5.48
CA MET A 171 27.41 -25.37 6.90
C MET A 171 26.73 -24.01 7.09
N VAL A 172 27.03 -23.01 6.26
CA VAL A 172 26.36 -21.70 6.27
C VAL A 172 24.88 -21.86 5.87
N ALA A 173 24.59 -22.62 4.81
CA ALA A 173 23.23 -22.92 4.38
C ALA A 173 22.45 -23.71 5.44
N SER A 174 23.08 -24.69 6.08
CA SER A 174 22.48 -25.44 7.17
C SER A 174 22.22 -24.55 8.37
N LEU A 175 23.14 -23.64 8.73
CA LEU A 175 22.94 -22.68 9.82
C LEU A 175 21.81 -21.69 9.53
N SER A 176 21.60 -21.28 8.28
CA SER A 176 20.45 -20.47 7.90
C SER A 176 19.11 -21.21 7.94
N VAL A 177 19.13 -22.55 7.85
CA VAL A 177 17.93 -23.40 7.91
C VAL A 177 17.65 -23.90 9.34
N THR A 178 18.68 -24.12 10.17
CA THR A 178 18.52 -24.66 11.53
C THR A 178 18.30 -23.59 12.60
N ILE A 179 18.60 -22.33 12.30
CA ILE A 179 18.14 -21.21 13.11
C ILE A 179 16.81 -20.78 12.47
N ASP A 180 15.69 -20.92 13.19
CA ASP A 180 14.34 -20.43 12.82
C ASP A 180 14.26 -18.89 12.63
N TRP A 181 15.40 -18.25 12.35
CA TRP A 181 15.58 -16.82 12.27
C TRP A 181 14.94 -16.21 11.02
N ALA A 182 14.90 -16.95 9.90
CA ALA A 182 14.52 -16.48 8.57
C ALA A 182 13.17 -17.03 8.06
N ILE A 183 12.22 -17.22 8.98
CA ILE A 183 10.86 -17.66 8.64
C ILE A 183 9.91 -16.47 8.88
N PRO A 184 8.98 -16.18 7.96
CA PRO A 184 7.91 -15.22 8.18
C PRO A 184 7.12 -15.55 9.45
N ALA A 185 6.41 -14.56 10.00
CA ALA A 185 5.50 -14.85 11.11
C ALA A 185 4.47 -15.92 10.70
N SER A 186 4.29 -16.94 11.55
CA SER A 186 3.22 -17.90 11.35
C SER A 186 1.89 -17.17 11.51
N VAL A 187 1.16 -17.02 10.40
CA VAL A 187 -0.20 -16.50 10.44
C VAL A 187 -1.17 -17.64 10.75
N PRO A 188 -2.24 -17.39 11.51
CA PRO A 188 -3.32 -18.35 11.65
C PRO A 188 -3.82 -18.75 10.26
N GLN A 189 -3.87 -20.05 9.99
CA GLN A 189 -4.47 -20.57 8.77
C GLN A 189 -5.72 -21.34 9.17
N ARG A 190 -6.82 -21.04 8.49
CA ARG A 190 -7.98 -21.93 8.46
C ARG A 190 -7.66 -22.98 7.39
N GLU A 191 -7.87 -24.26 7.67
CA GLU A 191 -7.91 -25.25 6.58
C GLU A 191 -8.90 -24.73 5.54
N ALA A 192 -8.60 -24.87 4.25
CA ALA A 192 -9.46 -24.46 3.15
C ALA A 192 -10.80 -25.22 3.22
N ALA A 193 -11.66 -24.78 4.12
CA ALA A 193 -12.94 -25.37 4.41
C ALA A 193 -13.94 -24.64 3.52
N GLN A 194 -14.32 -25.32 2.45
CA GLN A 194 -15.57 -25.09 1.69
C GLN A 194 -15.66 -23.85 0.78
N ASP A 195 -14.55 -23.29 0.29
CA ASP A 195 -14.63 -22.21 -0.71
C ASP A 195 -15.26 -22.69 -2.05
N ASP A 196 -15.00 -23.95 -2.44
CA ASP A 196 -15.59 -24.54 -3.65
C ASP A 196 -17.11 -24.80 -3.53
N GLN A 197 -17.65 -24.98 -2.32
CA GLN A 197 -19.10 -25.21 -2.12
C GLN A 197 -19.87 -23.89 -1.92
N ALA A 198 -19.28 -22.89 -1.26
CA ALA A 198 -19.90 -21.59 -1.03
C ALA A 198 -20.06 -20.75 -2.31
N ASN A 199 -19.20 -20.97 -3.30
CA ASN A 199 -19.24 -20.28 -4.59
C ASN A 199 -20.07 -21.01 -5.66
N ALA A 200 -20.39 -22.30 -5.47
CA ALA A 200 -21.00 -23.14 -6.51
C ALA A 200 -22.48 -22.85 -6.83
N HIS A 201 -23.16 -22.04 -6.00
CA HIS A 201 -24.62 -21.82 -6.08
C HIS A 201 -25.04 -20.38 -6.42
N VAL A 202 -24.08 -19.52 -6.79
CA VAL A 202 -24.38 -18.12 -7.14
C VAL A 202 -24.52 -17.98 -8.66
N GLU A 203 -25.64 -17.42 -9.11
CA GLU A 203 -25.87 -17.17 -10.54
C GLU A 203 -24.85 -16.16 -11.08
N ALA A 204 -24.14 -16.57 -12.14
CA ALA A 204 -23.14 -15.75 -12.80
C ALA A 204 -23.76 -14.61 -13.61
N ILE A 205 -23.03 -13.49 -13.69
CA ILE A 205 -23.44 -12.32 -14.48
C ILE A 205 -23.52 -12.71 -15.96
N GLN A 206 -24.68 -12.49 -16.58
CA GLN A 206 -24.92 -12.74 -18.00
C GLN A 206 -24.41 -11.57 -18.86
N ALA A 207 -23.12 -11.26 -18.78
CA ALA A 207 -22.44 -10.21 -19.55
C ALA A 207 -21.03 -10.66 -19.96
N SER A 208 -20.45 -9.97 -20.95
CA SER A 208 -19.03 -10.18 -21.31
C SER A 208 -18.11 -9.77 -20.17
N ASN A 209 -16.99 -10.47 -20.00
CA ASN A 209 -16.00 -10.12 -18.99
C ASN A 209 -15.52 -8.66 -19.21
N PRO A 210 -15.67 -7.76 -18.22
CA PRO A 210 -15.31 -6.35 -18.36
C PRO A 210 -13.80 -6.13 -18.58
N ALA A 211 -12.95 -7.11 -18.28
CA ALA A 211 -11.51 -7.06 -18.57
C ALA A 211 -11.14 -7.33 -20.04
N GLU A 212 -12.08 -7.81 -20.86
CA GLU A 212 -11.88 -7.99 -22.29
C GLU A 212 -11.93 -6.65 -23.03
N GLN A 213 -11.16 -6.50 -24.11
CA GLN A 213 -11.16 -5.29 -24.92
C GLN A 213 -12.57 -4.99 -25.47
N GLY A 214 -12.90 -3.70 -25.60
CA GLY A 214 -14.13 -3.26 -26.25
C GLY A 214 -14.04 -3.19 -27.77
N SER A 215 -15.07 -2.59 -28.38
CA SER A 215 -15.22 -2.52 -29.84
C SER A 215 -14.54 -1.31 -30.48
N PHE A 216 -14.13 -0.30 -29.70
CA PHE A 216 -13.48 0.90 -30.22
C PHE A 216 -12.00 0.65 -30.49
N ASN A 217 -11.52 1.11 -31.65
CA ASN A 217 -10.08 1.25 -31.86
C ASN A 217 -9.54 2.36 -30.96
N VAL A 218 -8.31 2.21 -30.46
CA VAL A 218 -7.69 3.17 -29.53
C VAL A 218 -6.71 4.07 -30.27
N GLN A 219 -6.85 5.38 -30.10
CA GLN A 219 -5.88 6.40 -30.51
C GLN A 219 -5.06 6.82 -29.28
N THR A 220 -3.76 6.96 -29.44
CA THR A 220 -2.86 7.41 -28.36
C THR A 220 -2.13 8.67 -28.76
N PHE A 221 -1.98 9.59 -27.80
CA PHE A 221 -1.21 10.81 -27.94
C PHE A 221 -0.86 11.38 -26.55
N THR A 222 -0.07 12.43 -26.52
CA THR A 222 0.37 13.12 -25.31
C THR A 222 0.05 14.60 -25.39
N TYR A 223 -0.25 15.19 -24.24
CA TYR A 223 -0.22 16.65 -24.09
C TYR A 223 0.71 17.04 -22.96
N GLY A 224 1.31 18.21 -23.03
CA GLY A 224 2.33 18.64 -22.07
C GLY A 224 3.09 19.89 -22.45
N SER A 225 4.00 20.31 -21.58
CA SER A 225 4.71 21.59 -21.72
C SER A 225 5.66 21.70 -22.92
N GLY A 226 6.07 20.57 -23.49
CA GLY A 226 7.09 20.49 -24.53
C GLY A 226 8.51 20.76 -24.05
N LYS A 227 8.75 20.79 -22.73
CA LYS A 227 10.01 21.20 -22.10
C LYS A 227 10.56 20.19 -21.10
N ASP A 228 9.97 18.99 -21.02
CA ASP A 228 10.44 17.94 -20.11
C ASP A 228 11.89 17.53 -20.45
N LYS A 229 12.75 17.49 -19.43
CA LYS A 229 14.18 17.17 -19.60
C LYS A 229 14.49 15.68 -19.72
N HIS A 230 13.57 14.83 -19.27
CA HIS A 230 13.82 13.39 -19.07
C HIS A 230 13.03 12.52 -20.03
N ARG A 231 11.87 13.00 -20.49
CA ARG A 231 10.89 12.25 -21.28
C ARG A 231 10.57 13.00 -22.57
N THR A 232 11.09 12.52 -23.70
CA THR A 232 10.93 13.19 -25.02
C THR A 232 9.47 13.39 -25.40
N MET A 233 8.58 12.46 -25.01
CA MET A 233 7.14 12.55 -25.25
C MET A 233 6.42 13.70 -24.51
N PHE A 234 7.03 14.27 -23.46
CA PHE A 234 6.57 15.53 -22.84
C PHE A 234 7.53 16.70 -23.15
N GLY A 235 8.57 16.43 -23.93
CA GLY A 235 9.56 17.36 -24.44
C GLY A 235 9.30 17.70 -25.90
N ASP A 236 10.30 17.55 -26.75
CA ASP A 236 10.26 17.92 -28.17
C ASP A 236 9.30 17.09 -29.02
N GLN A 237 8.85 15.92 -28.54
CA GLN A 237 7.94 15.01 -29.25
C GLN A 237 6.49 15.05 -28.72
N VAL A 238 6.13 16.03 -27.89
CA VAL A 238 4.75 16.16 -27.40
C VAL A 238 3.77 16.44 -28.54
N ASP A 239 2.65 15.73 -28.57
CA ASP A 239 1.67 15.86 -29.67
C ASP A 239 0.85 17.16 -29.56
N VAL A 240 0.47 17.53 -28.33
CA VAL A 240 -0.29 18.76 -28.05
C VAL A 240 0.42 19.58 -26.97
N GLN A 241 0.94 20.74 -27.33
CA GLN A 241 1.58 21.63 -26.36
C GLN A 241 0.54 22.34 -25.49
N THR A 242 0.74 22.29 -24.17
CA THR A 242 -0.11 22.95 -23.16
C THR A 242 0.69 23.97 -22.37
N ALA A 243 -0.01 24.98 -21.83
CA ALA A 243 0.61 25.95 -20.93
C ALA A 243 0.91 25.32 -19.57
N ALA A 244 2.01 25.76 -18.95
CA ALA A 244 2.29 25.45 -17.55
C ALA A 244 1.39 26.29 -16.63
N VAL A 245 1.20 25.82 -15.40
CA VAL A 245 0.39 26.48 -14.36
C VAL A 245 1.25 26.97 -13.20
N ASP A 246 0.88 28.11 -12.63
CA ASP A 246 1.55 28.69 -11.46
C ASP A 246 0.87 28.21 -10.18
N ALA A 247 1.60 27.44 -9.38
CA ALA A 247 1.18 26.87 -8.10
C ALA A 247 1.79 27.58 -6.88
N SER A 248 2.43 28.73 -7.06
CA SER A 248 3.09 29.49 -5.98
C SER A 248 2.13 30.01 -4.90
N GLY A 249 0.82 30.04 -5.19
CA GLY A 249 -0.24 30.29 -4.20
C GLY A 249 -0.38 29.20 -3.14
N TYR A 250 0.17 28.01 -3.38
CA TYR A 250 0.06 26.83 -2.51
C TYR A 250 1.42 26.23 -2.13
N ILE A 251 2.31 26.08 -3.09
CA ILE A 251 3.67 25.60 -2.84
C ILE A 251 4.54 26.79 -2.50
N THR A 252 4.85 26.92 -1.21
CA THR A 252 5.72 28.01 -0.72
C THR A 252 7.17 27.57 -0.54
N ARG A 253 7.46 26.27 -0.71
CA ARG A 253 8.81 25.70 -0.59
C ARG A 253 9.04 24.66 -1.67
N TRP A 254 9.75 25.08 -2.72
CA TRP A 254 10.24 24.18 -3.75
C TRP A 254 11.77 23.99 -3.64
N PRO A 255 12.27 22.75 -3.51
CA PRO A 255 13.72 22.51 -3.43
C PRO A 255 14.48 22.86 -4.71
N GLU A 256 15.63 23.52 -4.59
CA GLU A 256 16.47 23.89 -5.75
C GLU A 256 16.96 22.66 -6.54
N LEU A 257 17.30 21.56 -5.86
CA LEU A 257 17.68 20.30 -6.52
C LEU A 257 16.54 19.74 -7.39
N LYS A 258 15.30 19.91 -6.95
CA LYS A 258 14.11 19.51 -7.72
C LYS A 258 13.96 20.39 -8.96
N THR A 259 14.24 21.70 -8.86
CA THR A 259 14.30 22.61 -10.03
C THR A 259 15.38 22.20 -11.03
N ARG A 260 16.58 21.85 -10.54
CA ARG A 260 17.68 21.41 -11.43
C ARG A 260 17.32 20.14 -12.17
N PHE A 261 16.71 19.18 -11.46
CA PHE A 261 16.24 17.93 -12.03
C PHE A 261 15.16 18.18 -13.09
N TRP A 262 14.05 18.83 -12.73
CA TRP A 262 12.90 18.96 -13.63
C TRP A 262 13.03 20.06 -14.68
N GLY A 263 13.75 21.14 -14.38
CA GLY A 263 13.86 22.32 -15.26
C GLY A 263 12.78 23.38 -15.05
N PHE A 264 11.92 23.20 -14.05
CA PHE A 264 10.89 24.16 -13.65
C PHE A 264 10.75 24.17 -12.11
N ASP A 265 10.05 25.18 -11.61
CA ASP A 265 9.71 25.37 -10.22
C ASP A 265 8.19 25.50 -10.03
N GLU A 266 7.75 25.89 -8.84
CA GLU A 266 6.33 26.05 -8.51
C GLU A 266 5.57 27.03 -9.41
N HIS A 267 6.24 27.94 -10.11
CA HIS A 267 5.60 28.92 -10.98
C HIS A 267 5.24 28.39 -12.37
N ALA A 268 5.76 27.21 -12.73
CA ALA A 268 5.64 26.67 -14.09
C ALA A 268 5.47 25.15 -14.08
N LEU A 269 4.56 24.63 -13.25
CA LEU A 269 4.25 23.20 -13.22
C LEU A 269 3.62 22.76 -14.55
N PRO A 270 4.14 21.71 -15.21
CA PRO A 270 3.61 21.24 -16.48
C PRO A 270 2.32 20.45 -16.28
N LEU A 271 1.37 20.59 -17.20
CA LEU A 271 0.20 19.73 -17.31
C LEU A 271 0.48 18.63 -18.34
N ASN A 272 1.23 17.61 -17.92
CA ASN A 272 1.61 16.47 -18.75
C ASN A 272 0.60 15.32 -18.60
N GLY A 273 0.14 14.73 -19.72
CA GLY A 273 -0.77 13.59 -19.70
C GLY A 273 -0.61 12.65 -20.89
N ARG A 274 -0.71 11.35 -20.63
CA ARG A 274 -0.79 10.29 -21.65
C ARG A 274 -2.24 9.96 -21.92
N VAL A 275 -2.65 9.98 -23.18
CA VAL A 275 -4.06 9.81 -23.55
C VAL A 275 -4.25 8.51 -24.32
N TRP A 276 -5.27 7.76 -23.94
CA TRP A 276 -5.89 6.69 -24.74
C TRP A 276 -7.33 7.13 -25.01
N MET A 277 -7.67 7.29 -26.29
CA MET A 277 -8.95 7.85 -26.72
C MET A 277 -9.66 6.89 -27.68
N PRO A 278 -10.98 6.67 -27.55
CA PRO A 278 -11.74 5.91 -28.54
C PRO A 278 -11.71 6.61 -29.92
N ALA A 279 -11.47 5.84 -30.97
CA ALA A 279 -11.65 6.30 -32.35
C ALA A 279 -13.15 6.30 -32.69
N GLY A 280 -13.70 7.43 -33.14
CA GLY A 280 -15.11 7.53 -33.53
C GLY A 280 -15.63 8.96 -33.48
N GLU A 281 -16.88 9.15 -33.87
CA GLU A 281 -17.57 10.44 -33.75
C GLU A 281 -18.27 10.55 -32.39
N GLY A 282 -18.37 11.77 -31.87
CA GLY A 282 -19.10 12.08 -30.64
C GLY A 282 -18.22 12.30 -29.41
N ALA A 283 -18.89 12.80 -28.36
CA ALA A 283 -18.27 13.12 -27.08
C ALA A 283 -18.27 11.89 -26.17
N PHE A 284 -17.08 11.49 -25.71
CA PHE A 284 -16.87 10.34 -24.85
C PHE A 284 -16.67 10.78 -23.38
N PRO A 285 -17.11 10.00 -22.39
CA PRO A 285 -16.74 10.23 -20.99
C PRO A 285 -15.22 10.29 -20.79
N LEU A 286 -14.79 11.00 -19.75
CA LEU A 286 -13.38 11.21 -19.43
C LEU A 286 -13.01 10.54 -18.10
N ALA A 287 -11.91 9.82 -18.06
CA ALA A 287 -11.31 9.27 -16.86
C ALA A 287 -9.87 9.77 -16.69
N LEU A 288 -9.58 10.54 -15.64
CA LEU A 288 -8.21 10.89 -15.26
C LEU A 288 -7.66 9.83 -14.31
N ILE A 289 -6.43 9.36 -14.54
CA ILE A 289 -5.73 8.38 -13.72
C ILE A 289 -4.47 9.02 -13.14
N VAL A 290 -4.37 9.07 -11.81
CA VAL A 290 -3.20 9.66 -11.13
C VAL A 290 -2.50 8.65 -10.21
N HIS A 291 -1.18 8.65 -10.29
CA HIS A 291 -0.34 7.77 -9.49
C HIS A 291 -0.12 8.29 -8.07
N GLY A 292 0.41 7.41 -7.21
CA GLY A 292 0.79 7.71 -5.84
C GLY A 292 2.14 8.39 -5.68
N ASN A 293 2.54 8.59 -4.43
CA ASN A 293 3.92 8.98 -4.13
C ASN A 293 4.86 7.80 -4.33
N HIS A 294 5.83 7.97 -5.22
CA HIS A 294 6.95 7.05 -5.43
C HIS A 294 8.27 7.85 -5.35
N LEU A 295 9.40 7.29 -5.81
CA LEU A 295 10.59 8.11 -6.11
C LEU A 295 10.36 8.94 -7.36
N MET A 296 10.65 10.24 -7.33
CA MET A 296 10.43 11.14 -8.47
C MET A 296 11.30 10.81 -9.69
N GLU A 297 12.43 10.13 -9.45
CA GLU A 297 13.39 9.68 -10.46
C GLU A 297 12.91 8.42 -11.20
N ASN A 298 11.88 7.74 -10.68
CA ASN A 298 11.23 6.57 -11.27
C ASN A 298 9.80 6.94 -11.65
N PHE A 299 9.58 7.27 -12.93
CA PHE A 299 8.30 7.81 -13.39
C PHE A 299 7.15 6.81 -13.29
N SER A 300 6.03 7.24 -12.72
CA SER A 300 4.89 6.38 -12.38
C SER A 300 3.68 6.49 -13.31
N ASP A 301 3.67 7.50 -14.19
CA ASP A 301 2.54 7.83 -15.09
C ASP A 301 2.36 6.83 -16.23
N GLY A 302 3.40 6.05 -16.57
CA GLY A 302 3.31 4.99 -17.59
C GLY A 302 2.51 3.77 -17.14
N GLY A 303 2.50 3.52 -15.83
CA GLY A 303 2.14 2.23 -15.26
C GLY A 303 0.67 1.81 -15.31
N TYR A 304 -0.20 2.70 -15.79
CA TYR A 304 -1.64 2.45 -15.98
C TYR A 304 -2.03 2.26 -17.45
N GLY A 305 -1.08 2.14 -18.37
CA GLY A 305 -1.40 2.00 -19.79
C GLY A 305 -2.32 0.82 -20.10
N TYR A 306 -2.20 -0.29 -19.37
CA TYR A 306 -3.10 -1.45 -19.50
C TYR A 306 -4.57 -1.11 -19.21
N LEU A 307 -4.81 -0.18 -18.28
CA LEU A 307 -6.13 0.27 -17.89
C LEU A 307 -6.61 1.38 -18.84
N GLY A 308 -5.70 2.29 -19.22
CA GLY A 308 -5.99 3.35 -20.18
C GLY A 308 -6.45 2.81 -21.53
N GLU A 309 -5.74 1.83 -22.08
CA GLU A 309 -6.10 1.17 -23.33
C GLU A 309 -7.45 0.43 -23.24
N LEU A 310 -7.69 -0.29 -22.13
CA LEU A 310 -8.95 -1.00 -21.90
C LEU A 310 -10.15 -0.06 -21.80
N LEU A 311 -10.03 1.03 -21.04
CA LEU A 311 -11.10 2.02 -20.90
C LEU A 311 -11.40 2.70 -22.25
N ALA A 312 -10.37 3.04 -23.01
CA ALA A 312 -10.52 3.62 -24.35
C ALA A 312 -11.19 2.67 -25.33
N SER A 313 -10.87 1.38 -25.32
CA SER A 313 -11.55 0.41 -26.19
C SER A 313 -13.02 0.22 -25.83
N LYS A 314 -13.42 0.55 -24.58
CA LYS A 314 -14.80 0.55 -24.09
C LYS A 314 -15.53 1.89 -24.28
N GLY A 315 -14.92 2.87 -24.93
CA GLY A 315 -15.57 4.17 -25.19
C GLY A 315 -15.42 5.19 -24.07
N ILE A 316 -14.37 5.10 -23.24
CA ILE A 316 -14.03 6.10 -22.22
C ILE A 316 -12.64 6.66 -22.51
N ILE A 317 -12.51 7.98 -22.65
CA ILE A 317 -11.20 8.61 -22.79
C ILE A 317 -10.44 8.44 -21.47
N ALA A 318 -9.29 7.79 -21.50
CA ALA A 318 -8.45 7.63 -20.33
C ALA A 318 -7.19 8.49 -20.45
N VAL A 319 -6.88 9.23 -19.40
CA VAL A 319 -5.70 10.08 -19.34
C VAL A 319 -4.90 9.76 -18.09
N SER A 320 -3.68 9.23 -18.23
CA SER A 320 -2.78 9.11 -17.09
C SER A 320 -2.00 10.40 -16.91
N VAL A 321 -2.18 11.03 -15.76
CA VAL A 321 -1.63 12.33 -15.38
C VAL A 321 -0.26 12.15 -14.72
N ASP A 322 0.69 12.99 -15.14
CA ASP A 322 2.04 13.03 -14.59
C ASP A 322 2.12 14.00 -13.40
N GLU A 323 2.34 13.44 -12.21
CA GLU A 323 2.60 14.19 -10.97
C GLU A 323 3.94 13.80 -10.35
N ASN A 324 4.88 13.25 -11.13
CA ASN A 324 6.15 12.77 -10.60
C ASN A 324 6.95 13.90 -9.93
N PHE A 325 6.76 15.15 -10.35
CA PHE A 325 7.39 16.30 -9.70
C PHE A 325 6.91 16.54 -8.25
N LEU A 326 5.76 15.99 -7.84
CA LEU A 326 5.25 16.00 -6.45
C LEU A 326 5.69 14.79 -5.63
N ASN A 327 6.42 13.84 -6.22
CA ASN A 327 6.94 12.65 -5.52
C ASN A 327 8.13 12.98 -4.61
N TYR A 328 8.35 12.08 -3.64
CA TYR A 328 9.53 12.06 -2.79
C TYR A 328 10.79 11.83 -3.61
N SER A 329 11.88 12.44 -3.14
CA SER A 329 13.23 12.17 -3.59
C SER A 329 14.12 12.10 -2.36
N VAL A 330 15.03 11.14 -2.32
CA VAL A 330 16.03 11.05 -1.24
C VAL A 330 16.89 12.32 -1.17
N TRP A 331 17.05 13.02 -2.30
CA TRP A 331 17.90 14.20 -2.44
C TRP A 331 17.18 15.51 -2.16
N SER A 332 15.87 15.58 -2.43
CA SER A 332 15.12 16.84 -2.37
C SER A 332 13.86 16.80 -1.50
N GLY A 333 13.48 15.63 -0.98
CA GLY A 333 12.27 15.46 -0.18
C GLY A 333 10.97 15.59 -1.00
N ILE A 334 9.86 15.82 -0.30
CA ILE A 334 8.53 16.07 -0.88
C ILE A 334 8.24 17.59 -0.77
N PRO A 335 7.69 18.24 -1.82
CA PRO A 335 7.21 19.62 -1.73
C PRO A 335 6.16 19.81 -0.63
N ASN A 336 6.05 21.01 -0.04
CA ASN A 336 5.01 21.24 0.96
C ASN A 336 3.60 21.26 0.33
N HIS A 337 2.59 20.90 1.12
CA HIS A 337 1.19 20.78 0.69
C HIS A 337 0.97 19.84 -0.51
N ASP A 338 1.82 18.82 -0.68
CA ASP A 338 1.75 17.91 -1.82
C ASP A 338 0.34 17.32 -2.02
N MET A 339 -0.38 16.92 -0.96
CA MET A 339 -1.75 16.39 -1.12
C MET A 339 -2.75 17.37 -1.71
N LYS A 340 -2.70 18.65 -1.31
CA LYS A 340 -3.53 19.67 -1.95
C LYS A 340 -3.10 19.89 -3.40
N MET A 341 -1.80 19.81 -3.67
CA MET A 341 -1.25 20.03 -5.01
C MET A 341 -1.60 18.95 -6.01
N ARG A 342 -1.63 17.70 -5.58
CA ARG A 342 -2.13 16.61 -6.43
C ARG A 342 -3.59 16.82 -6.82
N ALA A 343 -4.44 17.12 -5.83
CA ALA A 343 -5.85 17.40 -6.09
C ALA A 343 -6.04 18.64 -7.01
N TRP A 344 -5.28 19.70 -6.78
CA TRP A 344 -5.35 20.92 -7.58
C TRP A 344 -4.86 20.71 -9.02
N ILE A 345 -3.76 19.98 -9.23
CA ILE A 345 -3.24 19.66 -10.57
C ILE A 345 -4.27 18.84 -11.38
N LEU A 346 -4.96 17.87 -10.76
CA LEU A 346 -6.08 17.17 -11.42
C LEU A 346 -7.16 18.13 -11.92
N LEU A 347 -7.56 19.11 -11.11
CA LEU A 347 -8.53 20.13 -11.51
C LEU A 347 -8.00 21.00 -12.66
N LYS A 348 -6.70 21.34 -12.66
CA LYS A 348 -6.05 22.02 -13.79
C LYS A 348 -6.02 21.19 -15.07
N HIS A 349 -5.85 19.88 -14.96
CA HIS A 349 -5.99 18.98 -16.11
C HIS A 349 -7.40 18.99 -16.69
N LEU A 350 -8.44 18.98 -15.86
CA LEU A 350 -9.82 19.10 -16.33
C LEU A 350 -10.05 20.44 -17.08
N GLN A 351 -9.57 21.57 -16.54
CA GLN A 351 -9.64 22.86 -17.23
C GLN A 351 -8.90 22.83 -18.58
N GLN A 352 -7.69 22.27 -18.61
CA GLN A 352 -6.89 22.21 -19.84
C GLN A 352 -7.55 21.32 -20.90
N ILE A 353 -8.16 20.20 -20.51
CA ILE A 353 -8.88 19.31 -21.44
C ILE A 353 -10.17 19.98 -21.93
N GLN A 354 -10.90 20.69 -21.07
CA GLN A 354 -12.05 21.51 -21.46
C GLN A 354 -11.68 22.50 -22.57
N LEU A 355 -10.58 23.25 -22.36
CA LEU A 355 -10.08 24.22 -23.35
C LEU A 355 -9.68 23.54 -24.66
N LEU A 356 -9.02 22.37 -24.60
CA LEU A 356 -8.66 21.63 -25.81
C LEU A 356 -9.90 21.07 -26.53
N ASN A 357 -10.92 20.66 -25.78
CA ASN A 357 -12.20 20.20 -26.33
C ASN A 357 -12.93 21.32 -27.10
N GLU A 358 -12.83 22.57 -26.64
CA GLU A 358 -13.44 23.74 -27.29
C GLU A 358 -12.61 24.29 -28.47
N GLN A 359 -11.30 24.11 -28.44
CA GLN A 359 -10.39 24.55 -29.51
C GLN A 359 -10.41 23.59 -30.69
N THR A 360 -10.43 24.12 -31.92
CA THR A 360 -10.31 23.31 -33.14
C THR A 360 -8.85 22.94 -33.45
N GLY A 361 -8.63 21.77 -34.05
CA GLY A 361 -7.32 21.39 -34.60
C GLY A 361 -6.42 20.61 -33.64
N ASN A 362 -7.00 20.03 -32.59
CA ASN A 362 -6.33 19.07 -31.71
C ASN A 362 -7.19 17.80 -31.54
N PRO A 363 -6.64 16.68 -31.03
CA PRO A 363 -7.40 15.43 -30.93
C PRO A 363 -8.64 15.48 -30.02
N PHE A 364 -8.70 16.39 -29.05
CA PHE A 364 -9.85 16.52 -28.15
C PHE A 364 -11.00 17.34 -28.73
N SER A 365 -10.82 18.07 -29.83
CA SER A 365 -11.81 19.01 -30.39
C SER A 365 -13.22 18.41 -30.54
N GLY A 366 -14.15 18.77 -29.65
CA GLY A 366 -15.53 18.30 -29.65
C GLY A 366 -15.72 16.81 -29.28
N ARG A 367 -14.72 16.19 -28.64
CA ARG A 367 -14.66 14.75 -28.35
C ARG A 367 -14.85 14.39 -26.89
N VAL A 368 -14.90 15.36 -25.97
CA VAL A 368 -14.95 15.11 -24.52
C VAL A 368 -16.31 15.51 -23.95
N ASN A 369 -16.93 14.59 -23.20
CA ASN A 369 -18.14 14.86 -22.42
C ASN A 369 -17.75 15.27 -20.99
N MET A 370 -17.72 16.58 -20.73
CA MET A 370 -17.33 17.14 -19.42
C MET A 370 -18.37 16.90 -18.32
N SER A 371 -19.59 16.44 -18.65
CA SER A 371 -20.61 16.08 -17.66
C SER A 371 -20.46 14.64 -17.13
N ASN A 372 -19.62 13.80 -17.77
CA ASN A 372 -19.35 12.42 -17.37
C ASN A 372 -17.85 12.23 -17.12
N VAL A 373 -17.36 12.79 -16.01
CA VAL A 373 -15.96 12.66 -15.60
C VAL A 373 -15.80 11.64 -14.47
N ALA A 374 -14.79 10.79 -14.57
CA ALA A 374 -14.29 9.95 -13.49
C ALA A 374 -12.86 10.31 -13.11
N LEU A 375 -12.55 10.18 -11.82
CA LEU A 375 -11.20 10.36 -11.29
C LEU A 375 -10.72 9.06 -10.63
N ILE A 376 -9.62 8.52 -11.10
CA ILE A 376 -9.01 7.27 -10.64
C ILE A 376 -7.66 7.62 -10.02
N GLY A 377 -7.39 7.17 -8.81
CA GLY A 377 -6.16 7.50 -8.11
C GLY A 377 -5.59 6.32 -7.34
N HIS A 378 -4.26 6.17 -7.33
CA HIS A 378 -3.56 5.15 -6.54
C HIS A 378 -2.82 5.76 -5.34
N SER A 379 -2.89 5.15 -4.16
CA SER A 379 -2.14 5.59 -2.97
C SER A 379 -2.48 7.05 -2.61
N ARG A 380 -1.47 7.93 -2.54
CA ARG A 380 -1.71 9.37 -2.37
C ARG A 380 -2.58 9.97 -3.47
N GLY A 381 -2.49 9.48 -4.71
CA GLY A 381 -3.37 9.84 -5.82
C GLY A 381 -4.83 9.46 -5.53
N GLY A 382 -5.06 8.32 -4.86
CA GLY A 382 -6.40 7.89 -4.42
C GLY A 382 -7.04 8.84 -3.43
N GLN A 383 -6.25 9.44 -2.54
CA GLN A 383 -6.71 10.54 -1.68
C GLN A 383 -6.97 11.82 -2.48
N ALA A 384 -6.08 12.14 -3.42
CA ALA A 384 -6.14 13.36 -4.23
C ALA A 384 -7.40 13.42 -5.09
N VAL A 385 -7.83 12.30 -5.70
CA VAL A 385 -9.05 12.25 -6.51
C VAL A 385 -10.31 12.49 -5.68
N ALA A 386 -10.36 12.00 -4.44
CA ALA A 386 -11.47 12.28 -3.53
C ALA A 386 -11.48 13.76 -3.10
N MET A 387 -10.30 14.37 -2.88
CA MET A 387 -10.18 15.80 -2.60
C MET A 387 -10.56 16.67 -3.80
N ALA A 388 -10.21 16.26 -5.02
CA ALA A 388 -10.60 16.96 -6.24
C ALA A 388 -12.11 16.88 -6.50
N ALA A 389 -12.75 15.75 -6.20
CA ALA A 389 -14.21 15.62 -6.26
C ALA A 389 -14.95 16.42 -5.17
N ASP A 390 -14.28 16.77 -4.06
CA ASP A 390 -14.77 17.67 -3.00
C ASP A 390 -14.13 19.07 -3.11
N ALA A 391 -13.93 19.57 -4.35
CA ALA A 391 -13.14 20.78 -4.64
C ALA A 391 -13.56 21.99 -3.80
N ASP A 392 -14.87 22.22 -3.62
CA ASP A 392 -15.39 23.34 -2.83
C ASP A 392 -14.87 23.35 -1.38
N ARG A 393 -14.64 22.20 -0.77
CA ARG A 393 -14.08 22.13 0.60
C ARG A 393 -12.65 22.65 0.68
N TRP A 394 -11.90 22.53 -0.41
CA TRP A 394 -10.46 22.72 -0.46
C TRP A 394 -10.03 23.99 -1.18
N PHE A 395 -10.77 24.39 -2.21
CA PHE A 395 -10.36 25.38 -3.20
C PHE A 395 -11.43 26.46 -3.50
N LYS A 396 -12.47 26.62 -2.67
CA LYS A 396 -13.56 27.59 -2.95
C LYS A 396 -13.08 29.02 -3.26
N ASP A 397 -11.96 29.43 -2.64
CA ASP A 397 -11.44 30.79 -2.73
C ASP A 397 -10.44 30.94 -3.90
N ASP A 398 -10.16 29.85 -4.64
CA ASP A 398 -9.27 29.84 -5.80
C ASP A 398 -10.01 30.18 -7.08
N LYS A 399 -9.93 31.46 -7.45
CA LYS A 399 -10.53 31.99 -8.67
C LYS A 399 -9.96 31.39 -9.95
N THR A 400 -8.78 30.79 -9.89
CA THR A 400 -8.18 30.17 -11.07
C THR A 400 -8.92 28.91 -11.51
N LEU A 401 -9.84 28.38 -10.68
CA LEU A 401 -10.65 27.19 -10.95
C LEU A 401 -12.09 27.51 -11.37
N GLU A 402 -12.48 28.78 -11.51
CA GLU A 402 -13.86 29.21 -11.82
C GLU A 402 -14.42 28.61 -13.12
N SER A 403 -13.58 28.23 -14.10
CA SER A 403 -14.07 27.66 -15.36
C SER A 403 -14.58 26.21 -15.25
N LEU A 404 -14.50 25.58 -14.08
CA LEU A 404 -14.89 24.18 -13.87
C LEU A 404 -16.39 23.99 -13.57
N GLU A 405 -17.21 25.05 -13.57
CA GLU A 405 -18.65 24.96 -13.28
C GLU A 405 -19.40 23.96 -14.19
N ASP A 406 -18.93 23.79 -15.44
CA ASP A 406 -19.51 22.85 -16.41
C ASP A 406 -18.98 21.41 -16.29
N VAL A 407 -18.00 21.17 -15.41
CA VAL A 407 -17.38 19.86 -15.21
C VAL A 407 -18.07 19.10 -14.10
N GLN A 408 -18.64 17.94 -14.41
CA GLN A 408 -19.31 17.09 -13.42
C GLN A 408 -18.53 15.79 -13.20
N ILE A 409 -17.96 15.67 -12.01
CA ILE A 409 -17.27 14.46 -11.55
C ILE A 409 -18.33 13.48 -11.02
N GLN A 410 -18.63 12.45 -11.81
CA GLN A 410 -19.65 11.45 -11.51
C GLN A 410 -19.14 10.29 -10.65
N SER A 411 -17.84 9.99 -10.75
CA SER A 411 -17.25 8.77 -10.17
C SER A 411 -15.82 8.99 -9.68
N VAL A 412 -15.50 8.41 -8.52
CA VAL A 412 -14.16 8.34 -7.95
C VAL A 412 -13.77 6.88 -7.74
N VAL A 413 -12.57 6.52 -8.17
CA VAL A 413 -11.98 5.19 -7.95
C VAL A 413 -10.65 5.36 -7.22
N ALA A 414 -10.54 4.73 -6.05
CA ALA A 414 -9.39 4.81 -5.17
C ALA A 414 -8.70 3.44 -5.08
N ILE A 415 -7.56 3.27 -5.73
CA ILE A 415 -6.73 2.07 -5.62
C ILE A 415 -5.78 2.30 -4.45
N ALA A 416 -5.74 1.36 -3.50
CA ALA A 416 -4.93 1.35 -2.29
C ALA A 416 -4.66 2.74 -1.68
N PRO A 417 -5.71 3.57 -1.43
CA PRO A 417 -5.52 5.00 -1.21
C PRO A 417 -4.90 5.30 0.16
N THR A 418 -4.22 6.44 0.28
CA THR A 418 -4.06 7.04 1.61
C THR A 418 -5.35 7.73 2.04
N ASP A 419 -5.55 7.93 3.36
CA ASP A 419 -6.61 8.80 3.87
C ASP A 419 -6.14 9.51 5.15
N LYS A 420 -5.31 10.53 4.97
CA LYS A 420 -4.79 11.38 6.06
C LYS A 420 -5.56 12.70 6.12
N LYS A 421 -5.72 13.26 7.32
CA LYS A 421 -6.22 14.63 7.45
C LYS A 421 -5.24 15.61 6.79
N VAL A 422 -5.78 16.55 6.02
CA VAL A 422 -5.04 17.67 5.41
C VAL A 422 -5.70 18.95 5.90
N ASP A 423 -4.94 19.85 6.48
CA ASP A 423 -5.44 21.08 7.13
C ASP A 423 -6.64 20.80 8.08
N ASP A 424 -6.49 19.77 8.92
CA ASP A 424 -7.49 19.24 9.86
C ASP A 424 -8.83 18.79 9.25
N LYS A 425 -8.89 18.66 7.92
CA LYS A 425 -10.06 18.23 7.16
C LYS A 425 -9.83 16.87 6.49
N SER A 426 -10.92 16.24 6.09
CA SER A 426 -10.95 15.05 5.24
C SER A 426 -11.98 15.27 4.12
N ALA A 427 -11.77 14.64 2.97
CA ALA A 427 -12.72 14.72 1.87
C ALA A 427 -14.05 14.06 2.25
N ARG A 428 -15.15 14.63 1.74
CA ARG A 428 -16.51 14.11 1.90
C ARG A 428 -17.19 14.13 0.54
N LEU A 429 -17.53 12.95 0.04
CA LEU A 429 -18.19 12.83 -1.25
C LEU A 429 -19.71 12.86 -1.04
N PHE A 430 -20.38 13.69 -1.85
CA PHE A 430 -21.83 13.80 -1.88
C PHE A 430 -22.31 13.67 -3.32
N ASN A 431 -23.19 12.72 -3.61
CA ASN A 431 -23.71 12.42 -4.95
C ASN A 431 -22.64 12.05 -6.00
N VAL A 432 -21.55 11.43 -5.57
CA VAL A 432 -20.46 10.92 -6.43
C VAL A 432 -20.31 9.42 -6.16
N ASN A 433 -20.27 8.60 -7.22
CA ASN A 433 -20.02 7.17 -7.05
C ASN A 433 -18.61 6.95 -6.51
N TYR A 434 -18.41 5.95 -5.64
CA TYR A 434 -17.10 5.68 -5.05
C TYR A 434 -16.73 4.21 -5.10
N LEU A 435 -15.58 3.86 -5.67
CA LEU A 435 -15.01 2.51 -5.60
C LEU A 435 -13.66 2.58 -4.90
N THR A 436 -13.39 1.64 -3.98
CA THR A 436 -12.03 1.43 -3.47
C THR A 436 -11.57 -0.02 -3.62
N LEU A 437 -10.32 -0.22 -4.04
CA LEU A 437 -9.68 -1.54 -4.13
C LEU A 437 -8.42 -1.51 -3.28
N GLN A 438 -8.19 -2.49 -2.39
CA GLN A 438 -6.94 -2.55 -1.63
C GLN A 438 -6.55 -3.98 -1.28
N GLY A 439 -5.25 -4.25 -1.29
CA GLY A 439 -4.70 -5.54 -0.87
C GLY A 439 -4.45 -5.62 0.63
N ALA A 440 -4.65 -6.80 1.23
CA ALA A 440 -4.36 -7.03 2.64
C ALA A 440 -2.85 -7.11 2.93
N ARG A 441 -2.04 -7.42 1.91
CA ARG A 441 -0.57 -7.48 1.95
C ARG A 441 0.11 -6.20 1.46
N ASP A 442 -0.63 -5.10 1.43
CA ASP A 442 -0.11 -3.77 1.15
C ASP A 442 0.88 -3.33 2.26
N ALA A 443 2.18 -3.35 1.96
CA ALA A 443 3.20 -3.00 2.95
C ALA A 443 3.54 -1.48 2.95
N ASP A 444 3.05 -0.69 1.99
CA ASP A 444 3.23 0.77 1.99
C ASP A 444 2.08 1.47 2.73
N VAL A 445 0.85 1.08 2.44
CA VAL A 445 -0.39 1.51 3.08
C VAL A 445 -1.05 0.31 3.74
N ASN A 446 -0.48 -0.12 4.87
CA ASN A 446 -0.88 -1.34 5.60
C ASN A 446 -2.23 -1.26 6.33
N ASN A 447 -2.99 -0.19 6.17
CA ASN A 447 -4.34 -0.07 6.73
C ASN A 447 -5.31 0.16 5.59
N PHE A 448 -6.51 -0.42 5.65
CA PHE A 448 -7.55 -0.25 4.63
C PHE A 448 -8.18 1.16 4.69
N TYR A 449 -7.42 2.18 4.31
CA TYR A 449 -7.81 3.58 4.41
C TYR A 449 -8.93 3.98 3.46
N GLY A 450 -9.08 3.26 2.33
CA GLY A 450 -10.20 3.46 1.41
C GLY A 450 -11.57 3.29 2.07
N ASP A 451 -11.64 2.44 3.11
CA ASP A 451 -12.83 2.18 3.91
C ASP A 451 -13.30 3.42 4.69
N ARG A 452 -12.36 4.29 5.09
CA ARG A 452 -12.67 5.55 5.78
C ARG A 452 -13.36 6.55 4.87
N GLN A 453 -12.92 6.63 3.61
CA GLN A 453 -13.54 7.49 2.61
C GLN A 453 -14.89 6.90 2.14
N TYR A 454 -15.01 5.57 2.08
CA TYR A 454 -16.28 4.87 1.85
C TYR A 454 -17.33 5.32 2.89
N SER A 455 -16.99 5.30 4.18
CA SER A 455 -17.90 5.75 5.25
C SER A 455 -18.25 7.25 5.18
N ARG A 456 -17.41 8.09 4.55
CA ARG A 456 -17.68 9.52 4.35
C ARG A 456 -18.27 9.86 2.97
N THR A 457 -18.76 8.85 2.26
CA THR A 457 -19.48 9.01 0.99
C THR A 457 -20.96 8.83 1.22
N SER A 458 -21.75 9.82 0.79
CA SER A 458 -23.19 9.91 1.05
C SER A 458 -23.96 10.32 -0.20
N PHE A 459 -25.25 10.00 -0.22
CA PHE A 459 -26.12 10.23 -1.37
C PHE A 459 -27.39 10.96 -0.94
N GLY A 460 -27.86 11.88 -1.78
CA GLY A 460 -29.22 12.38 -1.73
C GLY A 460 -30.21 11.32 -2.23
N GLN A 461 -31.49 11.53 -1.91
CA GLN A 461 -32.57 10.69 -2.43
C GLN A 461 -32.60 10.73 -3.96
N GLN A 462 -32.85 9.58 -4.59
CA GLN A 462 -33.08 9.44 -6.05
C GLN A 462 -31.89 9.81 -6.97
N THR A 463 -30.66 9.63 -6.51
CA THR A 463 -29.46 9.97 -7.31
C THR A 463 -28.94 8.83 -8.21
N ASP A 464 -29.42 7.61 -7.99
CA ASP A 464 -28.95 6.36 -8.64
C ASP A 464 -27.43 6.18 -8.57
N LYS A 465 -26.83 6.62 -7.47
CA LYS A 465 -25.39 6.50 -7.17
C LYS A 465 -25.12 5.36 -6.23
N PHE A 466 -23.91 4.81 -6.24
CA PHE A 466 -23.50 3.79 -5.29
C PHE A 466 -22.03 3.91 -4.90
N LYS A 467 -21.69 3.30 -3.77
CA LYS A 467 -20.31 3.10 -3.30
C LYS A 467 -20.03 1.62 -3.12
N ALA A 468 -18.80 1.22 -3.40
CA ALA A 468 -18.33 -0.14 -3.26
C ALA A 468 -16.87 -0.18 -2.75
N ALA A 469 -16.52 -1.28 -2.08
CA ALA A 469 -15.16 -1.55 -1.63
C ALA A 469 -14.81 -3.01 -1.88
N LEU A 470 -13.57 -3.29 -2.26
CA LEU A 470 -13.02 -4.65 -2.36
C LEU A 470 -11.67 -4.71 -1.63
N TYR A 471 -11.59 -5.59 -0.64
CA TYR A 471 -10.39 -5.94 0.08
C TYR A 471 -9.92 -7.33 -0.37
N ILE A 472 -8.65 -7.42 -0.81
CA ILE A 472 -8.12 -8.57 -1.54
C ILE A 472 -7.00 -9.20 -0.71
N ALA A 473 -7.15 -10.45 -0.27
CA ALA A 473 -6.23 -11.04 0.71
C ALA A 473 -4.76 -11.07 0.22
N ASP A 474 -4.51 -11.47 -1.02
CA ASP A 474 -3.14 -11.70 -1.51
C ASP A 474 -2.55 -10.61 -2.42
N ALA A 475 -3.19 -9.43 -2.49
CA ALA A 475 -2.67 -8.29 -3.23
C ALA A 475 -1.77 -7.39 -2.36
N ASN A 476 -0.75 -6.77 -2.98
CA ASN A 476 0.11 -5.75 -2.35
C ASN A 476 -0.21 -4.33 -2.84
N HIS A 477 0.60 -3.34 -2.45
CA HIS A 477 0.46 -1.96 -2.94
C HIS A 477 0.83 -1.85 -4.43
N SER A 478 1.99 -2.40 -4.80
CA SER A 478 2.70 -1.93 -5.99
C SER A 478 2.20 -2.50 -7.31
N GLN A 479 1.73 -3.74 -7.35
CA GLN A 479 1.52 -4.46 -8.62
C GLN A 479 0.34 -3.93 -9.45
N PHE A 480 -0.50 -3.05 -8.90
CA PHE A 480 -1.51 -2.31 -9.65
C PHE A 480 -0.90 -1.38 -10.71
N ASN A 481 0.35 -0.96 -10.53
CA ASN A 481 1.11 -0.13 -11.45
C ASN A 481 2.25 -0.98 -12.06
N THR A 482 2.36 -1.04 -13.39
CA THR A 482 3.35 -1.90 -14.06
C THR A 482 4.80 -1.46 -13.84
N ASP A 483 5.03 -0.20 -13.43
CA ASP A 483 6.37 0.38 -13.29
C ASP A 483 6.96 0.18 -11.87
N TRP A 484 6.15 -0.21 -10.89
CA TRP A 484 6.57 -0.29 -9.48
C TRP A 484 7.08 -1.68 -9.06
N GLY A 485 6.76 -2.73 -9.82
CA GLY A 485 7.15 -4.10 -9.49
C GLY A 485 6.41 -4.68 -8.27
N SER A 486 7.02 -5.66 -7.60
CA SER A 486 6.40 -6.41 -6.49
C SER A 486 6.86 -5.99 -5.10
N MET A 487 7.72 -4.98 -5.00
CA MET A 487 8.34 -4.56 -3.75
C MET A 487 7.77 -3.20 -3.32
N ASP A 488 6.92 -3.19 -2.31
CA ASP A 488 6.26 -1.98 -1.76
C ASP A 488 7.22 -1.01 -1.06
N GLU A 489 8.50 -1.33 -1.00
CA GLU A 489 9.54 -0.48 -0.45
C GLU A 489 10.82 -0.63 -1.27
N HIS A 490 11.62 0.43 -1.37
CA HIS A 490 12.87 0.37 -2.10
C HIS A 490 13.97 -0.37 -1.31
N PRO A 491 14.99 -0.91 -2.00
CA PRO A 491 16.16 -1.45 -1.31
C PRO A 491 16.85 -0.40 -0.41
N PRO A 492 17.43 -0.81 0.72
CA PRO A 492 17.48 -2.19 1.22
C PRO A 492 16.21 -2.60 2.01
N GLY A 493 15.33 -1.66 2.40
CA GLY A 493 14.18 -1.96 3.26
C GLY A 493 13.25 -3.01 2.67
N GLY A 494 12.96 -2.90 1.37
CA GLY A 494 12.10 -3.86 0.67
C GLY A 494 12.66 -5.28 0.54
N LEU A 495 13.98 -5.49 0.77
CA LEU A 495 14.57 -6.84 0.79
C LEU A 495 14.12 -7.68 1.99
N PHE A 496 13.58 -7.04 3.02
CA PHE A 496 13.08 -7.73 4.22
C PHE A 496 11.59 -8.04 4.13
N LEU A 497 10.89 -7.58 3.08
CA LEU A 497 9.47 -7.85 2.90
C LEU A 497 9.23 -9.30 2.49
N ASN A 498 8.24 -9.92 3.12
CA ASN A 498 7.71 -11.20 2.70
C ASN A 498 6.85 -11.01 1.44
N ARG A 499 7.22 -11.71 0.37
CA ARG A 499 6.51 -11.69 -0.91
C ARG A 499 5.88 -13.05 -1.23
N ASP A 500 6.00 -14.01 -0.32
CA ASP A 500 5.42 -15.34 -0.49
C ASP A 500 3.90 -15.26 -0.34
N GLY A 501 3.18 -15.87 -1.29
CA GLY A 501 1.73 -15.84 -1.34
C GLY A 501 1.13 -14.55 -1.91
N LEU A 502 1.92 -13.67 -2.53
CA LEU A 502 1.37 -12.59 -3.33
C LEU A 502 0.75 -13.13 -4.63
N LEU A 503 -0.38 -12.55 -5.04
CA LEU A 503 -0.90 -12.72 -6.40
C LEU A 503 0.17 -12.37 -7.43
N ALA A 504 0.16 -13.06 -8.58
CA ALA A 504 0.99 -12.65 -9.69
C ALA A 504 0.60 -11.23 -10.15
N ALA A 505 1.57 -10.45 -10.62
CA ALA A 505 1.33 -9.05 -10.97
C ALA A 505 0.20 -8.88 -12.03
N GLU A 506 0.06 -9.82 -12.97
CA GLU A 506 -1.03 -9.80 -13.95
C GLU A 506 -2.40 -10.13 -13.34
N GLU A 507 -2.45 -11.03 -12.35
CA GLU A 507 -3.70 -11.37 -11.64
C GLU A 507 -4.19 -10.18 -10.81
N GLN A 508 -3.27 -9.47 -10.14
CA GLN A 508 -3.62 -8.25 -9.41
C GLN A 508 -4.07 -7.13 -10.36
N ARG A 509 -3.49 -7.00 -11.55
CA ARG A 509 -3.98 -6.05 -12.57
C ARG A 509 -5.31 -6.47 -13.18
N LEU A 510 -5.56 -7.78 -13.30
CA LEU A 510 -6.86 -8.30 -13.75
C LEU A 510 -7.98 -7.83 -12.83
N LEU A 511 -7.75 -7.82 -11.50
CA LEU A 511 -8.70 -7.25 -10.54
C LEU A 511 -9.05 -5.80 -10.84
N SER A 512 -8.05 -4.94 -11.11
CA SER A 512 -8.29 -3.55 -11.52
C SER A 512 -9.02 -3.47 -12.87
N LYS A 513 -8.65 -4.28 -13.86
CA LYS A 513 -9.36 -4.32 -15.15
C LYS A 513 -10.85 -4.66 -14.97
N VAL A 514 -11.16 -5.68 -14.18
CA VAL A 514 -12.55 -6.12 -13.96
C VAL A 514 -13.34 -5.06 -13.21
N TYR A 515 -12.90 -4.68 -12.00
CA TYR A 515 -13.67 -3.82 -11.11
C TYR A 515 -13.75 -2.38 -11.62
N VAL A 516 -12.65 -1.80 -12.08
CA VAL A 516 -12.66 -0.40 -12.55
C VAL A 516 -13.48 -0.27 -13.82
N THR A 517 -13.32 -1.19 -14.78
CA THR A 517 -14.08 -1.13 -16.05
C THR A 517 -15.57 -1.40 -15.83
N ALA A 518 -15.93 -2.40 -15.03
CA ALA A 518 -17.34 -2.65 -14.67
C ALA A 518 -17.97 -1.42 -14.00
N PHE A 519 -17.26 -0.81 -13.05
CA PHE A 519 -17.73 0.36 -12.32
C PHE A 519 -17.97 1.56 -13.24
N LEU A 520 -17.04 1.85 -14.15
CA LEU A 520 -17.20 2.97 -15.09
C LEU A 520 -18.21 2.68 -16.21
N GLN A 521 -18.36 1.42 -16.63
CA GLN A 521 -19.43 1.04 -17.55
C GLN A 521 -20.82 1.27 -16.93
N ILE A 522 -21.03 0.96 -15.65
CA ILE A 522 -22.29 1.29 -14.97
C ILE A 522 -22.43 2.81 -14.85
N THR A 523 -21.41 3.47 -14.28
CA THR A 523 -21.57 4.84 -13.76
C THR A 523 -21.44 5.93 -14.82
N LEU A 524 -20.82 5.65 -15.98
CA LEU A 524 -20.65 6.62 -17.07
C LEU A 524 -21.38 6.22 -18.36
N LEU A 525 -21.62 4.92 -18.58
CA LEU A 525 -22.19 4.38 -19.82
C LEU A 525 -23.57 3.73 -19.64
N GLY A 526 -24.03 3.51 -18.41
CA GLY A 526 -25.36 2.97 -18.14
C GLY A 526 -25.51 1.45 -18.28
N HIS A 527 -24.40 0.70 -18.26
CA HIS A 527 -24.41 -0.78 -18.31
C HIS A 527 -24.76 -1.39 -16.95
N SER A 528 -26.04 -1.37 -16.59
CA SER A 528 -26.54 -1.83 -15.28
C SER A 528 -26.30 -3.32 -14.99
N GLU A 529 -26.09 -4.14 -16.01
CA GLU A 529 -25.83 -5.59 -15.92
C GLU A 529 -24.64 -5.95 -15.02
N TYR A 530 -23.65 -5.06 -14.90
CA TYR A 530 -22.49 -5.27 -14.04
C TYR A 530 -22.76 -4.94 -12.56
N GLY A 531 -23.90 -4.33 -12.22
CA GLY A 531 -24.20 -3.84 -10.87
C GLY A 531 -24.15 -4.94 -9.81
N SER A 532 -24.51 -6.17 -10.18
CA SER A 532 -24.52 -7.29 -9.24
C SER A 532 -23.13 -7.78 -8.85
N LEU A 533 -22.07 -7.45 -9.61
CA LEU A 533 -20.68 -7.72 -9.22
C LEU A 533 -20.33 -7.03 -7.89
N PHE A 534 -20.84 -5.82 -7.70
CA PHE A 534 -20.51 -5.00 -6.54
C PHE A 534 -21.34 -5.38 -5.32
N ARG A 535 -22.55 -5.93 -5.53
CA ARG A 535 -23.40 -6.47 -4.45
C ARG A 535 -22.85 -7.80 -3.93
N ASP A 536 -22.36 -8.63 -4.83
CA ASP A 536 -21.79 -9.94 -4.53
C ASP A 536 -20.71 -10.28 -5.56
N TYR A 537 -19.45 -10.23 -5.10
CA TYR A 537 -18.29 -10.51 -5.96
C TYR A 537 -18.34 -11.92 -6.58
N ARG A 538 -19.03 -12.86 -5.94
CA ARG A 538 -19.10 -14.26 -6.38
C ARG A 538 -19.82 -14.41 -7.72
N ARG A 539 -20.74 -13.48 -8.05
CA ARG A 539 -21.42 -13.47 -9.36
C ARG A 539 -20.43 -13.25 -10.53
N GLY A 540 -19.29 -12.63 -10.26
CA GLY A 540 -18.19 -12.44 -11.22
C GLY A 540 -16.95 -13.28 -10.91
N ILE A 541 -17.03 -14.30 -10.05
CA ILE A 541 -15.86 -15.05 -9.57
C ILE A 541 -15.04 -15.67 -10.71
N SER A 542 -15.69 -16.04 -11.81
CA SER A 542 -15.05 -16.57 -13.02
C SER A 542 -14.14 -15.57 -13.74
N TRP A 543 -14.23 -14.28 -13.41
CA TRP A 543 -13.38 -13.21 -13.93
C TRP A 543 -12.23 -12.83 -12.99
N LEU A 544 -12.24 -13.35 -11.75
CA LEU A 544 -11.35 -12.94 -10.68
C LEU A 544 -10.28 -14.01 -10.40
N PRO A 545 -9.08 -13.64 -9.97
CA PRO A 545 -8.08 -14.62 -9.54
C PRO A 545 -8.53 -15.33 -8.25
N ASN A 546 -7.93 -16.51 -8.00
CA ASN A 546 -8.23 -17.28 -6.80
C ASN A 546 -7.54 -16.70 -5.56
N THR A 547 -8.30 -15.98 -4.73
CA THR A 547 -7.90 -15.47 -3.41
C THR A 547 -9.16 -15.12 -2.63
N GLU A 548 -9.03 -14.79 -1.35
CA GLU A 548 -10.14 -14.37 -0.51
C GLU A 548 -10.48 -12.89 -0.75
N TYR A 549 -11.79 -12.58 -0.72
CA TYR A 549 -12.32 -11.24 -0.91
C TYR A 549 -13.27 -10.86 0.22
N ILE A 550 -13.19 -9.59 0.64
CA ILE A 550 -14.21 -8.95 1.48
C ILE A 550 -14.71 -7.72 0.74
N SER A 551 -16.03 -7.59 0.61
CA SER A 551 -16.67 -6.55 -0.21
C SER A 551 -17.69 -5.75 0.59
N ARG A 552 -17.78 -4.45 0.28
CA ARG A 552 -18.83 -3.56 0.78
C ARG A 552 -19.61 -2.96 -0.38
N TYR A 553 -20.90 -2.71 -0.15
CA TYR A 553 -21.77 -2.09 -1.13
C TYR A 553 -22.86 -1.27 -0.47
N GLU A 554 -23.18 -0.11 -1.04
CA GLU A 554 -24.34 0.69 -0.65
C GLU A 554 -24.79 1.54 -1.84
N LYS A 555 -26.08 1.51 -2.15
CA LYS A 555 -26.71 2.31 -3.21
C LYS A 555 -27.53 3.46 -2.60
N SER A 556 -27.72 4.53 -3.36
CA SER A 556 -28.69 5.58 -3.06
C SER A 556 -30.08 4.96 -2.86
N GLY A 557 -30.80 5.39 -1.82
CA GLY A 557 -32.08 4.79 -1.43
C GLY A 557 -31.96 3.70 -0.36
N PHE A 558 -30.77 3.50 0.21
CA PHE A 558 -30.62 2.79 1.48
C PHE A 558 -31.41 3.52 2.59
N GLU A 559 -32.45 2.87 3.08
CA GLU A 559 -33.26 3.35 4.20
C GLU A 559 -32.71 2.76 5.51
N GLU A 560 -32.06 3.63 6.27
CA GLU A 560 -31.40 3.28 7.52
C GLU A 560 -32.41 2.85 8.60
N ILE A 561 -32.19 1.65 9.15
CA ILE A 561 -32.74 1.23 10.44
C ILE A 561 -31.81 1.73 11.55
N THR A 562 -30.51 1.44 11.44
CA THR A 562 -29.51 1.94 12.38
C THR A 562 -28.12 2.03 11.78
N ARG A 563 -27.47 3.17 12.01
CA ARG A 563 -26.01 3.36 12.02
C ARG A 563 -25.61 3.77 13.43
N TYR A 564 -24.50 3.24 13.92
CA TYR A 564 -24.11 3.47 15.32
C TYR A 564 -23.30 4.77 15.53
N GLU A 565 -23.13 5.59 14.49
CA GLU A 565 -22.40 6.86 14.56
C GLU A 565 -23.03 7.90 15.50
N GLU A 566 -24.34 8.10 15.33
CA GLU A 566 -25.11 9.22 15.89
C GLU A 566 -26.00 8.81 17.09
N GLY A 567 -25.99 7.52 17.47
CA GLY A 567 -26.93 6.95 18.43
C GLY A 567 -26.82 7.47 19.88
N SER A 568 -27.96 7.55 20.57
CA SER A 568 -28.10 7.99 21.98
C SER A 568 -27.79 6.90 23.03
N GLY A 569 -27.42 5.69 22.59
CA GLY A 569 -27.08 4.55 23.45
C GLY A 569 -27.25 3.21 22.75
N LYS A 570 -26.74 2.11 23.33
CA LYS A 570 -26.73 0.77 22.70
C LYS A 570 -28.09 0.05 22.61
N THR A 571 -29.12 0.58 23.25
CA THR A 571 -30.48 -0.01 23.30
C THR A 571 -31.54 0.81 22.57
N ALA A 572 -31.21 2.03 22.13
CA ALA A 572 -32.13 2.92 21.47
C ALA A 572 -31.70 3.08 20.01
N LEU A 573 -32.63 2.81 19.09
CA LEU A 573 -32.44 3.01 17.66
C LEU A 573 -33.04 4.36 17.24
N LYS A 574 -32.76 4.73 15.99
CA LYS A 574 -33.37 5.88 15.34
C LYS A 574 -34.89 5.76 15.35
N ASP A 575 -35.59 6.90 15.38
CA ASP A 575 -37.06 6.98 15.27
C ASP A 575 -37.85 6.13 16.28
N GLY A 576 -37.27 5.90 17.47
CA GLY A 576 -37.94 5.21 18.58
C GLY A 576 -37.88 3.69 18.54
N GLY A 577 -37.13 3.08 17.61
CA GLY A 577 -36.83 1.65 17.63
C GLY A 577 -35.97 1.25 18.85
N LYS A 578 -35.87 -0.05 19.12
CA LYS A 578 -35.10 -0.57 20.27
C LYS A 578 -34.19 -1.73 19.88
N ALA A 579 -33.06 -1.82 20.56
CA ALA A 579 -32.14 -2.93 20.44
C ALA A 579 -31.99 -3.69 21.76
N THR A 580 -32.01 -5.01 21.70
CA THR A 580 -31.75 -5.90 22.83
C THR A 580 -30.73 -6.96 22.45
N ALA A 581 -30.02 -7.49 23.44
CA ALA A 581 -29.13 -8.63 23.24
C ALA A 581 -29.33 -9.65 24.34
N ALA A 582 -29.36 -10.92 23.96
CA ALA A 582 -29.51 -12.06 24.86
C ALA A 582 -28.39 -13.07 24.61
N GLY A 583 -27.88 -13.69 25.68
CA GLY A 583 -26.80 -14.69 25.57
C GLY A 583 -25.41 -14.12 25.22
N MET A 584 -25.27 -12.80 25.10
CA MET A 584 -23.97 -12.14 24.88
C MET A 584 -23.13 -12.12 26.16
N THR A 585 -21.84 -12.39 26.01
CA THR A 585 -20.81 -12.17 27.05
C THR A 585 -20.53 -10.68 27.19
N ASP A 586 -20.41 -9.96 26.07
CA ASP A 586 -20.27 -8.50 26.03
C ASP A 586 -20.93 -7.93 24.76
N TRP A 587 -21.40 -6.70 24.85
CA TRP A 587 -21.90 -5.93 23.71
C TRP A 587 -21.80 -4.43 23.94
N GLN A 588 -21.24 -3.72 22.97
CA GLN A 588 -20.93 -2.30 23.08
C GLN A 588 -20.84 -1.62 21.72
N ILE A 589 -21.20 -0.34 21.67
CA ILE A 589 -20.93 0.49 20.50
C ILE A 589 -19.49 1.00 20.61
N THR A 590 -18.68 0.73 19.60
CA THR A 590 -17.29 1.21 19.54
C THR A 590 -16.86 1.49 18.11
N TYR A 591 -15.76 2.21 17.95
CA TYR A 591 -15.16 2.46 16.64
C TYR A 591 -14.51 1.19 16.09
N ALA A 592 -14.69 0.96 14.79
CA ALA A 592 -13.83 0.02 14.08
C ALA A 592 -12.39 0.57 14.09
N GLU A 593 -11.43 -0.26 14.51
CA GLU A 593 -10.00 0.09 14.59
C GLU A 593 -9.23 -0.49 13.39
N ASP A 594 -8.23 0.23 12.88
CA ASP A 594 -7.26 -0.28 11.89
C ASP A 594 -6.14 -1.12 12.56
N ARG A 595 -5.13 -1.56 11.80
CA ARG A 595 -3.98 -2.32 12.34
C ARG A 595 -3.14 -1.50 13.33
N ASP A 596 -3.26 -0.17 13.33
CA ASP A 596 -2.57 0.70 14.29
C ASP A 596 -3.39 0.95 15.57
N GLY A 597 -4.60 0.42 15.68
CA GLY A 597 -5.54 0.73 16.76
C GLY A 597 -6.17 2.12 16.65
N LYS A 598 -6.19 2.71 15.45
CA LYS A 598 -6.80 4.02 15.19
C LYS A 598 -8.20 3.83 14.61
N ASN A 599 -9.08 4.78 14.92
CA ASN A 599 -10.44 4.77 14.40
C ASN A 599 -10.51 4.84 12.87
N LYS A 600 -11.37 4.03 12.27
CA LYS A 600 -11.68 4.04 10.83
C LYS A 600 -12.76 5.08 10.48
N GLY A 601 -13.21 5.86 11.46
CA GLY A 601 -14.25 6.87 11.28
C GLY A 601 -15.66 6.29 11.17
N THR A 602 -15.82 5.01 11.51
CA THR A 602 -17.11 4.31 11.60
C THR A 602 -17.19 3.56 12.94
N LYS A 603 -18.39 3.43 13.52
CA LYS A 603 -18.74 2.72 14.73
C LYS A 603 -19.73 1.62 14.39
N GLY A 604 -19.55 0.47 15.03
CA GLY A 604 -20.52 -0.62 14.99
C GLY A 604 -20.89 -1.08 16.39
N ILE A 605 -21.87 -1.98 16.47
CA ILE A 605 -22.15 -2.76 17.67
C ILE A 605 -21.25 -4.01 17.69
N GLU A 606 -20.32 -4.08 18.63
CA GLU A 606 -19.60 -5.32 18.93
C GLU A 606 -20.51 -6.26 19.70
N LEU A 607 -20.51 -7.52 19.29
CA LEU A 607 -21.28 -8.61 19.89
C LEU A 607 -20.31 -9.77 20.15
N GLU A 608 -20.11 -10.14 21.41
CA GLU A 608 -19.27 -11.26 21.83
C GLU A 608 -20.10 -12.32 22.55
N TRP A 609 -19.94 -13.59 22.18
CA TRP A 609 -20.64 -14.70 22.83
C TRP A 609 -19.74 -15.93 23.00
N SER A 610 -20.04 -16.71 24.03
CA SER A 610 -19.27 -17.92 24.37
C SER A 610 -20.00 -19.23 24.05
N ARG A 611 -21.33 -19.19 23.90
CA ARG A 611 -22.17 -20.37 23.64
C ARG A 611 -23.11 -20.11 22.46
N PRO A 612 -23.43 -21.16 21.67
CA PRO A 612 -24.53 -21.15 20.70
C PRO A 612 -25.83 -20.53 21.22
N GLY A 613 -26.57 -19.87 20.34
CA GLY A 613 -27.90 -19.33 20.59
C GLY A 613 -27.94 -17.90 21.15
N ALA A 614 -26.83 -17.16 21.10
CA ALA A 614 -26.84 -15.73 21.41
C ALA A 614 -27.62 -14.95 20.35
N GLN A 615 -28.25 -13.83 20.72
CA GLN A 615 -29.16 -13.08 19.87
C GLN A 615 -28.95 -11.58 20.01
N TYR A 616 -29.08 -10.87 18.90
CA TYR A 616 -29.20 -9.42 18.83
C TYR A 616 -30.50 -9.07 18.09
N GLU A 617 -31.43 -8.41 18.78
CA GLU A 617 -32.76 -8.08 18.26
C GLU A 617 -32.90 -6.58 18.04
N LEU A 618 -33.54 -6.21 16.93
CA LEU A 618 -33.91 -4.85 16.55
C LEU A 618 -35.43 -4.78 16.42
N GLU A 619 -36.10 -4.17 17.39
CA GLU A 619 -37.51 -3.81 17.31
C GLU A 619 -37.66 -2.53 16.47
N LEU A 620 -38.36 -2.65 15.34
CA LEU A 620 -38.55 -1.55 14.40
C LEU A 620 -39.70 -0.66 14.84
N SER A 621 -39.55 0.66 14.64
CA SER A 621 -40.66 1.58 14.83
C SER A 621 -41.54 1.65 13.58
N PRO A 622 -42.83 2.01 13.70
CA PRO A 622 -43.71 2.22 12.54
C PRO A 622 -43.23 3.31 11.56
N GLU A 623 -42.32 4.19 11.98
CA GLU A 623 -41.76 5.22 11.10
C GLU A 623 -40.67 4.66 10.18
N ILE A 624 -39.86 3.71 10.68
CA ILE A 624 -38.83 3.02 9.90
C ILE A 624 -39.49 2.21 8.78
N THR A 625 -40.51 1.43 9.12
CA THR A 625 -41.25 0.62 8.14
C THR A 625 -41.98 1.47 7.11
N ARG A 626 -42.57 2.61 7.52
CA ARG A 626 -43.22 3.55 6.58
C ARG A 626 -42.26 4.19 5.57
N ARG A 627 -40.98 4.37 5.90
CA ARG A 627 -40.00 4.87 4.92
C ARG A 627 -39.61 3.84 3.87
N ALA A 628 -39.69 2.55 4.24
CA ALA A 628 -39.48 1.44 3.33
C ALA A 628 -40.76 1.04 2.57
N ASP A 629 -41.92 1.59 2.94
CA ASP A 629 -43.20 1.33 2.29
C ASP A 629 -43.17 1.65 0.80
N GLY A 630 -43.75 0.76 -0.02
CA GLY A 630 -43.76 0.84 -1.47
C GLY A 630 -42.44 0.48 -2.18
N MET A 631 -41.42 0.01 -1.47
CA MET A 631 -40.25 -0.61 -2.10
C MET A 631 -40.61 -1.97 -2.68
N THR A 632 -40.58 -2.10 -4.00
CA THR A 632 -40.65 -3.38 -4.72
C THR A 632 -39.26 -4.00 -4.77
N GLU A 633 -39.15 -5.34 -4.64
CA GLU A 633 -37.85 -6.05 -4.73
C GLU A 633 -36.84 -5.49 -3.72
N ALA A 634 -37.24 -5.44 -2.44
CA ALA A 634 -36.38 -4.95 -1.39
C ALA A 634 -35.47 -6.05 -0.84
N SER A 635 -34.31 -5.65 -0.37
CA SER A 635 -33.40 -6.51 0.40
C SER A 635 -33.16 -5.92 1.80
N LEU A 636 -33.04 -6.78 2.79
CA LEU A 636 -32.39 -6.44 4.06
C LEU A 636 -30.88 -6.36 3.82
N VAL A 637 -30.27 -5.25 4.21
CA VAL A 637 -28.84 -5.01 4.05
C VAL A 637 -28.20 -4.73 5.41
N PHE A 638 -27.05 -5.35 5.66
CA PHE A 638 -26.22 -5.03 6.82
C PHE A 638 -24.74 -5.29 6.53
N SER A 639 -23.87 -4.61 7.28
CA SER A 639 -22.43 -4.82 7.27
C SER A 639 -22.00 -5.60 8.50
N MET A 640 -21.17 -6.63 8.34
CA MET A 640 -20.58 -7.38 9.46
C MET A 640 -19.08 -7.56 9.30
N ALA A 641 -18.31 -7.29 10.36
CA ALA A 641 -16.89 -7.60 10.44
C ALA A 641 -16.65 -8.76 11.42
N ASN A 642 -15.85 -9.75 11.01
CA ASN A 642 -15.40 -10.84 11.87
C ASN A 642 -14.28 -10.34 12.80
N LEU A 643 -14.43 -10.52 14.11
CA LEU A 643 -13.48 -10.10 15.14
C LEU A 643 -12.78 -11.29 15.83
N GLU A 644 -12.61 -12.42 15.13
CA GLU A 644 -12.00 -13.64 15.66
C GLU A 644 -10.60 -13.44 16.28
N ARG A 645 -9.85 -12.42 15.81
CA ARG A 645 -8.55 -12.04 16.39
C ARG A 645 -8.65 -11.65 17.87
N ASP A 646 -9.76 -11.02 18.28
CA ASP A 646 -9.94 -10.54 19.66
C ASP A 646 -10.23 -11.70 20.61
N LEU A 647 -10.85 -12.78 20.10
CA LEU A 647 -11.19 -13.98 20.86
C LEU A 647 -9.99 -14.88 21.14
N SER A 648 -8.97 -14.83 20.28
CA SER A 648 -7.81 -15.74 20.30
C SER A 648 -6.81 -15.43 21.44
N GLY A 649 -7.22 -14.61 22.40
CA GLY A 649 -6.44 -14.08 23.50
C GLY A 649 -5.91 -12.70 23.13
N GLY A 650 -6.54 -11.65 23.69
CA GLY A 650 -6.37 -10.23 23.32
C GLY A 650 -4.93 -9.72 23.17
N LYS A 651 -4.79 -8.46 22.72
CA LYS A 651 -3.58 -7.76 22.22
C LYS A 651 -2.20 -8.16 22.82
N ASP A 652 -2.11 -8.67 24.05
CA ASP A 652 -0.87 -9.10 24.72
C ASP A 652 -0.62 -10.63 24.81
N LYS A 653 -1.57 -11.51 24.48
CA LYS A 653 -1.48 -12.97 24.73
C LYS A 653 -1.44 -13.86 23.50
N ALA A 654 -1.95 -13.43 22.35
CA ALA A 654 -1.68 -14.10 21.06
C ALA A 654 -0.15 -14.23 20.85
N ASP A 655 0.58 -13.21 21.26
CA ASP A 655 2.04 -13.10 21.19
C ASP A 655 2.82 -14.10 22.03
N LYS A 656 2.29 -14.53 23.18
CA LYS A 656 2.95 -15.53 24.02
C LYS A 656 2.67 -16.97 23.60
N ARG A 657 1.62 -17.20 22.81
CA ARG A 657 1.27 -18.53 22.28
C ARG A 657 1.83 -18.80 20.89
N ALA A 658 2.27 -17.77 20.17
CA ALA A 658 2.99 -17.95 18.90
C ALA A 658 4.33 -18.69 19.07
N GLU A 659 4.91 -18.72 20.28
CA GLU A 659 6.08 -19.55 20.59
C GLU A 659 5.75 -21.05 20.75
N ASP A 660 4.47 -21.43 20.94
CA ASP A 660 4.04 -22.80 21.32
C ASP A 660 3.30 -23.57 20.20
N GLY A 661 3.17 -23.02 18.99
CA GLY A 661 2.58 -23.72 17.84
C GLY A 661 1.05 -23.68 17.75
N ILE A 662 0.58 -23.38 16.53
CA ILE A 662 -0.81 -23.37 16.02
C ILE A 662 -1.83 -22.66 16.93
N VAL A 663 -2.06 -21.36 16.67
CA VAL A 663 -3.24 -20.65 17.17
C VAL A 663 -4.48 -21.24 16.50
N LYS A 664 -5.22 -22.07 17.23
CA LYS A 664 -6.52 -22.58 16.76
C LYS A 664 -7.53 -21.44 16.74
N LEU A 665 -7.92 -20.99 15.54
CA LEU A 665 -8.97 -20.01 15.35
C LEU A 665 -10.32 -20.54 15.87
N PRO A 666 -11.21 -19.67 16.38
CA PRO A 666 -12.60 -20.05 16.67
C PRO A 666 -13.33 -20.48 15.38
N PRO A 667 -14.48 -21.18 15.44
CA PRO A 667 -15.28 -21.41 14.23
C PRO A 667 -15.69 -20.08 13.58
N LEU A 668 -15.88 -20.05 12.26
CA LEU A 668 -16.51 -18.88 11.61
C LEU A 668 -17.92 -18.72 12.16
N PRO A 669 -18.39 -17.49 12.44
CA PRO A 669 -19.75 -17.27 12.91
C PRO A 669 -20.78 -17.87 11.94
N ASP A 670 -21.64 -18.71 12.46
CA ASP A 670 -22.85 -19.19 11.79
C ASP A 670 -24.03 -18.37 12.30
N VAL A 671 -24.74 -17.71 11.38
CA VAL A 671 -25.74 -16.69 11.71
C VAL A 671 -27.04 -17.01 10.99
N GLU A 672 -28.14 -17.08 11.74
CA GLU A 672 -29.50 -17.11 11.20
C GLU A 672 -30.13 -15.73 11.36
N ILE A 673 -30.76 -15.23 10.29
CA ILE A 673 -31.50 -13.97 10.30
C ILE A 673 -32.98 -14.30 10.37
N GLU A 674 -33.65 -13.77 11.39
CA GLU A 674 -35.09 -13.97 11.61
C GLU A 674 -35.85 -12.64 11.47
N LEU A 675 -36.94 -12.66 10.72
CA LEU A 675 -37.92 -11.58 10.60
C LEU A 675 -39.21 -11.98 11.32
N LEU A 676 -39.72 -11.08 12.15
CA LEU A 676 -41.03 -11.22 12.81
C LEU A 676 -42.00 -10.19 12.25
N SER A 677 -43.13 -10.65 11.71
CA SER A 677 -44.21 -9.77 11.25
C SER A 677 -45.07 -9.22 12.39
N VAL A 678 -45.81 -8.14 12.15
CA VAL A 678 -46.79 -7.57 13.08
C VAL A 678 -47.92 -8.55 13.43
N GLN A 679 -48.22 -9.52 12.55
CA GLN A 679 -49.18 -10.61 12.79
C GLN A 679 -48.57 -11.77 13.61
N GLY A 680 -47.28 -11.71 13.92
CA GLY A 680 -46.57 -12.74 14.68
C GLY A 680 -46.01 -13.88 13.84
N GLU A 681 -45.95 -13.73 12.51
CA GLU A 681 -45.32 -14.71 11.64
C GLU A 681 -43.80 -14.61 11.74
N ILE A 682 -43.14 -15.76 11.85
CA ILE A 682 -41.68 -15.86 11.91
C ILE A 682 -41.19 -16.43 10.59
N ARG A 683 -40.18 -15.79 10.01
CA ARG A 683 -39.45 -16.26 8.84
C ARG A 683 -37.96 -16.16 9.10
N GLN A 684 -37.20 -17.15 8.64
CA GLN A 684 -35.76 -17.23 8.92
C GLN A 684 -35.00 -17.74 7.71
N ILE A 685 -33.76 -17.28 7.57
CA ILE A 685 -32.81 -17.76 6.57
C ILE A 685 -31.42 -17.90 7.20
N ALA A 686 -30.69 -18.94 6.83
CA ALA A 686 -29.31 -19.08 7.24
C ALA A 686 -28.44 -18.15 6.39
N LEU A 687 -27.60 -17.33 7.02
CA LEU A 687 -26.75 -16.37 6.30
C LEU A 687 -25.84 -17.10 5.30
N ALA A 688 -25.36 -18.30 5.63
CA ALA A 688 -24.54 -19.13 4.76
C ALA A 688 -25.24 -19.61 3.48
N GLU A 689 -26.59 -19.64 3.42
CA GLU A 689 -27.35 -19.92 2.19
C GLU A 689 -27.25 -18.75 1.20
N VAL A 690 -27.12 -17.52 1.72
CA VAL A 690 -26.90 -16.32 0.91
C VAL A 690 -25.39 -16.14 0.69
N MET A 691 -24.64 -15.84 1.73
CA MET A 691 -23.19 -15.65 1.72
C MET A 691 -22.60 -16.03 3.09
N PRO A 692 -21.61 -16.95 3.17
CA PRO A 692 -20.99 -17.28 4.44
C PRO A 692 -20.16 -16.10 4.99
N VAL A 693 -19.88 -16.14 6.30
CA VAL A 693 -18.99 -15.16 6.93
C VAL A 693 -17.56 -15.37 6.46
N PRO A 694 -16.90 -14.37 5.84
CA PRO A 694 -15.54 -14.56 5.35
C PRO A 694 -14.55 -14.67 6.52
N PRO A 695 -13.46 -15.44 6.35
CA PRO A 695 -12.34 -15.40 7.27
C PRO A 695 -11.66 -14.02 7.24
N SER A 696 -10.91 -13.71 8.31
CA SER A 696 -10.08 -12.50 8.31
C SER A 696 -8.84 -12.72 7.44
N ALA A 697 -8.48 -11.73 6.61
CA ALA A 697 -7.25 -11.79 5.83
C ALA A 697 -6.04 -11.57 6.76
N TYR A 698 -5.31 -12.64 7.08
CA TYR A 698 -4.09 -12.59 7.88
C TYR A 698 -2.85 -12.41 7.00
N THR A 699 -1.94 -11.55 7.43
CA THR A 699 -0.73 -11.17 6.68
C THR A 699 0.51 -11.23 7.56
N ALA A 700 1.60 -11.75 7.01
CA ALA A 700 2.96 -11.54 7.51
C ALA A 700 3.71 -10.68 6.50
N PHE A 701 4.07 -9.46 6.89
CA PHE A 701 4.70 -8.47 6.00
C PHE A 701 6.21 -8.69 5.87
N MET A 702 6.85 -9.31 6.85
CA MET A 702 8.30 -9.45 6.93
C MET A 702 8.76 -10.89 6.74
N SER A 703 9.87 -11.09 6.01
CA SER A 703 10.49 -12.41 5.85
C SER A 703 11.04 -12.99 7.15
N PHE A 704 11.17 -12.15 8.18
CA PHE A 704 11.65 -12.50 9.50
C PHE A 704 10.57 -12.13 10.52
N SER A 705 9.94 -13.12 11.17
CA SER A 705 8.80 -12.92 12.10
C SER A 705 9.03 -11.86 13.18
N TRP A 706 10.24 -11.78 13.70
CA TRP A 706 10.61 -10.87 14.78
C TRP A 706 10.83 -9.42 14.29
N LEU A 707 10.88 -9.16 12.98
CA LEU A 707 10.91 -7.81 12.42
C LEU A 707 9.55 -7.13 12.40
N GLU A 708 8.44 -7.88 12.43
CA GLU A 708 7.07 -7.36 12.39
C GLU A 708 6.84 -6.25 13.45
N LYS A 709 7.40 -6.45 14.65
CA LYS A 709 7.27 -5.55 15.81
C LYS A 709 8.42 -4.56 15.96
N ARG A 710 9.31 -4.42 14.98
CA ARG A 710 10.53 -3.60 15.11
C ARG A 710 10.76 -2.66 13.94
N MET A 711 10.30 -3.04 12.75
CA MET A 711 10.38 -2.21 11.55
C MET A 711 9.42 -1.02 11.62
N LYS A 712 9.85 0.11 11.04
CA LYS A 712 8.98 1.28 10.76
C LYS A 712 8.10 1.71 11.93
N LYS A 713 8.64 1.71 13.16
CA LYS A 713 7.91 2.03 14.40
C LYS A 713 6.70 1.10 14.66
N GLU A 714 6.93 -0.21 14.50
CA GLU A 714 5.94 -1.28 14.76
C GLU A 714 4.75 -1.28 13.80
N LYS A 715 4.95 -0.78 12.57
CA LYS A 715 3.92 -0.70 11.53
C LYS A 715 3.25 -2.05 11.24
N TYR A 716 4.01 -3.14 11.27
CA TYR A 716 3.55 -4.46 10.84
C TYR A 716 3.17 -5.41 11.99
N LYS A 717 3.00 -4.88 13.21
CA LYS A 717 2.79 -5.69 14.42
C LYS A 717 1.47 -6.48 14.40
N GLU A 718 0.43 -5.94 13.77
CA GLU A 718 -0.88 -6.60 13.64
C GLU A 718 -1.00 -7.25 12.27
N SER A 719 -1.36 -8.53 12.24
CA SER A 719 -1.45 -9.31 11.01
C SER A 719 -2.78 -9.14 10.26
N THR A 720 -3.80 -8.59 10.90
CA THR A 720 -5.13 -8.40 10.30
C THR A 720 -5.86 -7.18 10.89
N GLU A 721 -6.87 -6.67 10.20
CA GLU A 721 -7.77 -5.59 10.62
C GLU A 721 -9.24 -5.97 10.39
N PRO A 722 -10.20 -5.36 11.12
CA PRO A 722 -11.61 -5.62 10.88
C PRO A 722 -12.01 -4.93 9.58
N VAL A 723 -12.56 -5.73 8.68
CA VAL A 723 -13.13 -5.27 7.41
C VAL A 723 -14.57 -5.75 7.37
N PHE A 724 -15.49 -4.82 7.11
CA PHE A 724 -16.91 -5.13 7.00
C PHE A 724 -17.17 -5.82 5.65
N GLN A 725 -17.92 -6.92 5.69
CA GLN A 725 -18.60 -7.51 4.54
C GLN A 725 -20.05 -7.01 4.53
N THR A 726 -20.52 -6.50 3.40
CA THR A 726 -21.95 -6.21 3.22
C THR A 726 -22.70 -7.47 2.81
N TYR A 727 -23.83 -7.73 3.46
CA TYR A 727 -24.77 -8.78 3.11
C TYR A 727 -26.03 -8.14 2.54
N VAL A 728 -26.49 -8.63 1.40
CA VAL A 728 -27.73 -8.19 0.74
C VAL A 728 -28.64 -9.41 0.68
N LEU A 729 -29.70 -9.43 1.49
CA LEU A 729 -30.63 -10.54 1.60
C LEU A 729 -31.98 -10.12 1.03
N PRO A 730 -32.36 -10.56 -0.19
CA PRO A 730 -33.67 -10.28 -0.77
C PRO A 730 -34.79 -10.74 0.16
N ILE A 731 -35.79 -9.89 0.41
CA ILE A 731 -36.88 -10.19 1.34
C ILE A 731 -37.68 -11.42 0.91
N GLU A 732 -37.80 -11.63 -0.41
CA GLU A 732 -38.45 -12.81 -1.00
C GLU A 732 -37.80 -14.15 -0.61
N GLN A 733 -36.52 -14.16 -0.20
CA GLN A 733 -35.84 -15.37 0.27
C GLN A 733 -36.24 -15.78 1.70
N PHE A 734 -36.92 -14.90 2.45
CA PHE A 734 -37.39 -15.18 3.82
C PHE A 734 -38.73 -15.93 3.85
N GLY A 735 -38.83 -17.07 3.17
CA GLY A 735 -40.03 -17.93 3.18
C GLY A 735 -40.35 -18.57 1.82
N PRO A 736 -41.46 -19.32 1.73
CA PRO A 736 -41.92 -19.84 0.45
C PRO A 736 -42.39 -18.70 -0.48
N GLU A 737 -42.01 -18.77 -1.77
CA GLU A 737 -42.31 -17.76 -2.82
C GLU A 737 -43.80 -17.37 -2.90
N GLU A 738 -44.71 -18.25 -2.46
CA GLU A 738 -46.16 -18.08 -2.55
C GLU A 738 -46.73 -17.07 -1.54
N THR A 739 -45.98 -16.69 -0.50
CA THR A 739 -46.40 -15.74 0.55
C THR A 739 -45.25 -14.81 0.94
N PRO A 740 -44.92 -13.79 0.12
CA PRO A 740 -43.90 -12.79 0.45
C PRO A 740 -44.33 -11.96 1.66
N ILE A 741 -43.36 -11.58 2.50
CA ILE A 741 -43.60 -10.64 3.61
C ILE A 741 -43.48 -9.22 3.07
N ASP A 742 -44.49 -8.39 3.31
CA ASP A 742 -44.41 -6.97 3.00
C ASP A 742 -43.51 -6.25 4.03
N LEU A 743 -42.69 -5.31 3.55
CA LEU A 743 -41.72 -4.59 4.39
C LEU A 743 -42.37 -3.83 5.55
N ASP A 744 -43.58 -3.33 5.35
CA ASP A 744 -44.32 -2.57 6.35
C ASP A 744 -44.87 -3.45 7.49
N GLU A 745 -44.95 -4.76 7.26
CA GLU A 745 -45.33 -5.76 8.24
C GLU A 745 -44.17 -6.21 9.13
N ILE A 746 -42.91 -5.91 8.80
CA ILE A 746 -41.75 -6.34 9.60
C ILE A 746 -41.68 -5.52 10.90
N SER A 747 -41.88 -6.20 12.03
CA SER A 747 -41.85 -5.58 13.36
C SER A 747 -40.51 -5.74 14.07
N ARG A 748 -39.77 -6.81 13.79
CA ARG A 748 -38.48 -7.11 14.44
C ARG A 748 -37.56 -7.91 13.53
N ILE A 749 -36.26 -7.60 13.63
CA ILE A 749 -35.17 -8.34 12.99
C ILE A 749 -34.29 -8.93 14.09
N THR A 750 -33.97 -10.21 14.00
CA THR A 750 -33.12 -10.90 14.99
C THR A 750 -31.94 -11.56 14.29
N PHE A 751 -30.74 -11.25 14.75
CA PHE A 751 -29.50 -11.94 14.40
C PHE A 751 -29.26 -13.04 15.44
N ARG A 752 -29.35 -14.31 15.04
CA ARG A 752 -29.11 -15.47 15.93
C ARG A 752 -27.77 -16.11 15.60
N PHE A 753 -26.89 -16.20 16.58
CA PHE A 753 -25.57 -16.80 16.44
C PHE A 753 -25.62 -18.28 16.81
N VAL A 754 -25.63 -19.15 15.81
CA VAL A 754 -25.93 -20.59 15.93
C VAL A 754 -24.77 -21.39 16.49
N ASN A 755 -23.53 -20.98 16.24
CA ASN A 755 -22.33 -21.62 16.78
C ASN A 755 -21.58 -20.68 17.74
N GLY A 756 -20.44 -21.12 18.30
CA GLY A 756 -19.60 -20.27 19.15
C GLY A 756 -18.38 -21.00 19.70
N PRO A 757 -17.45 -20.29 20.39
CA PRO A 757 -17.47 -18.85 20.69
C PRO A 757 -17.28 -17.97 19.44
N GLY A 758 -17.78 -16.73 19.48
CA GLY A 758 -17.71 -15.79 18.36
C GLY A 758 -17.73 -14.32 18.80
N LYS A 759 -17.16 -13.45 17.96
CA LYS A 759 -17.16 -12.00 18.14
C LYS A 759 -17.29 -11.36 16.77
N VAL A 760 -18.28 -10.49 16.61
CA VAL A 760 -18.51 -9.73 15.38
C VAL A 760 -18.80 -8.27 15.69
N MET A 761 -18.69 -7.43 14.67
CA MET A 761 -19.19 -6.06 14.70
C MET A 761 -20.24 -5.89 13.60
N LEU A 762 -21.44 -5.41 13.95
CA LEU A 762 -22.50 -5.08 12.99
C LEU A 762 -22.61 -3.56 12.79
N ASP A 763 -22.88 -3.14 11.57
CA ASP A 763 -23.15 -1.75 11.19
C ASP A 763 -24.01 -1.68 9.92
N ASP A 764 -24.39 -0.48 9.47
CA ASP A 764 -25.11 -0.22 8.22
C ASP A 764 -26.39 -1.07 8.04
N ILE A 765 -27.21 -1.21 9.08
CA ILE A 765 -28.42 -2.06 9.02
C ILE A 765 -29.58 -1.26 8.45
N GLY A 766 -30.22 -1.76 7.38
CA GLY A 766 -31.30 -1.06 6.71
C GLY A 766 -31.95 -1.85 5.57
N PHE A 767 -32.88 -1.21 4.88
CA PHE A 767 -33.50 -1.73 3.67
C PHE A 767 -32.93 -1.03 2.44
N MET A 768 -32.83 -1.76 1.34
CA MET A 768 -32.37 -1.21 0.07
C MET A 768 -33.21 -1.78 -1.06
N ARG A 769 -33.55 -0.94 -2.03
CA ARG A 769 -34.19 -1.38 -3.26
C ARG A 769 -33.16 -2.00 -4.21
N GLU A 770 -33.52 -3.10 -4.85
CA GLU A 770 -32.67 -3.75 -5.87
C GLU A 770 -32.46 -2.92 -7.14
#